data_AF-A0A2T4GCQ8-F1
#
_entry.id   AF-A0A2T4GCQ8-F1
#
_cell.length_a   1.000
_cell.length_b   1.000
_cell.length_c   1.000
_cell.angle_alpha   90.00
_cell.angle_beta   90.00
_cell.angle_gamma   90.00
#
_symmetry.space_group_name_H-M   'P 1'
#
loop_
_entity.id
_entity.type
_entity.pdbx_description
1 polymer ?
#
loop_
_entity_poly.entity_id
_entity_poly.type
_entity_poly.pdbx_seq_one_letter_code
_entity_poly.pdbx_strand_id
1 'polypeptide(L)'
;MADFSSKWVQHLRIRDRQDRDKGGDSQSYYTCGICGNESHTIEAWREHTQIDAEHRSKWPTAQAAEEEYVKGSTNRPKSQDSTISRKRRADANIGTADEQAPSGPAADEDRDADGHRDKRWSPPPARPTSGSPQVSRSRARNDIRIDFDRGPHKNTSGRQLWSEDNPQPKSHSQGRAVALSSTRQGPPPKTNRHTQPVAQQPPPPPISDDDSHRMMRQPETRPISQDQLVAEVKGIYAGLVMVETKCIEVDNAQSSNTDANSKLNNEQWQALIALHRTLLHEHHDFFLASQHPSASPALRRLASKYAMPARMWRHGIHSFLELLRHRLPASLEHMLTFLYLAYSMMALLYETVPAFEDTWIECLGDLGRYRMAIEDDDIRDREVWTGVSRHWYRKASEKSPTTGRLYHHLAILARPNALQQLYFYTKSLCVPIPFSSARESIMTLFDPVLSNSPSRLAPVDAAFVRVHGILFSKKSWDQLDDSMASFDELLDDHIARTAKRWLESGYYIGISMACSLLGYGAESNVLMRAMSKKPEETDVPMDGSTISEATPDETFSLALEFATNTISIVLSRWGDTNTLPFVHTMMVFMNYMTRYPAAISHLEEKYPWKLTSFMLNSLLASCEPGYEVKDEFQLWEKDQHPRPLPEDFAMRGLLYSEDYFPNGWFQSDKVDEDEKYFELPSMSEQRKDRIISLGHKLATSGSWLIWNEDTSKFSVPAKYDIHIPGFPM
;
A
#
# COMPACT_ATOMS: atom_id res chain seq x y z
N MET A 1 16.54 -34.21 19.59
CA MET A 1 15.25 -33.76 20.15
C MET A 1 15.24 -33.67 21.69
N ALA A 2 15.72 -34.67 22.44
CA ALA A 2 15.65 -34.68 23.92
C ALA A 2 16.55 -33.64 24.65
N ASP A 3 17.78 -33.41 24.17
CA ASP A 3 18.74 -32.48 24.81
C ASP A 3 18.44 -30.99 24.54
N PHE A 4 17.63 -30.70 23.52
CA PHE A 4 17.13 -29.35 23.25
C PHE A 4 15.88 -29.05 24.08
N SER A 5 14.97 -30.03 24.22
CA SER A 5 13.80 -29.91 25.10
C SER A 5 14.20 -29.60 26.54
N SER A 6 15.25 -30.25 27.07
CA SER A 6 15.75 -29.98 28.43
C SER A 6 16.31 -28.56 28.58
N LYS A 7 17.15 -28.10 27.64
CA LYS A 7 17.76 -26.76 27.65
C LYS A 7 16.73 -25.65 27.41
N TRP A 8 15.72 -25.90 26.58
CA TRP A 8 14.65 -24.95 26.27
C TRP A 8 13.60 -24.86 27.38
N VAL A 9 13.24 -25.99 28.00
CA VAL A 9 12.44 -26.01 29.24
C VAL A 9 13.18 -25.31 30.37
N GLN A 10 14.50 -25.45 30.44
CA GLN A 10 15.31 -24.73 31.43
C GLN A 10 15.40 -23.23 31.13
N HIS A 11 15.51 -22.83 29.85
CA HIS A 11 15.48 -21.44 29.44
C HIS A 11 14.11 -20.77 29.70
N LEU A 12 13.01 -21.44 29.37
CA LEU A 12 11.66 -21.01 29.74
C LEU A 12 11.50 -20.84 31.25
N ARG A 13 11.95 -21.82 32.05
CA ARG A 13 11.86 -21.73 33.51
C ARG A 13 12.71 -20.60 34.08
N ILE A 14 13.80 -20.21 33.42
CA ILE A 14 14.62 -19.06 33.81
C ILE A 14 13.90 -17.76 33.45
N ARG A 15 13.28 -17.69 32.28
CA ARG A 15 12.50 -16.53 31.82
C ARG A 15 11.24 -16.31 32.66
N ASP A 16 10.50 -17.38 32.94
CA ASP A 16 9.30 -17.38 33.78
C ASP A 16 9.60 -17.02 35.25
N ARG A 17 10.82 -17.34 35.73
CA ARG A 17 11.32 -16.86 37.03
C ARG A 17 11.72 -15.38 37.00
N GLN A 18 12.31 -14.91 35.90
CA GLN A 18 12.66 -13.49 35.73
C GLN A 18 11.43 -12.59 35.53
N ASP A 19 10.36 -13.11 34.92
CA ASP A 19 9.07 -12.43 34.77
C ASP A 19 8.29 -12.40 36.10
N ARG A 20 8.38 -13.46 36.92
CA ARG A 20 7.83 -13.46 38.29
C ARG A 20 8.52 -12.47 39.24
N ASP A 21 9.81 -12.21 39.04
CA ASP A 21 10.56 -11.25 39.87
C ASP A 21 10.37 -9.78 39.43
N LYS A 22 9.73 -9.52 38.28
CA LYS A 22 9.36 -8.18 37.78
C LYS A 22 7.85 -7.98 37.90
N GLY A 23 7.41 -7.69 39.13
CA GLY A 23 6.02 -7.65 39.57
C GLY A 23 5.00 -7.04 38.60
N GLY A 24 3.89 -7.77 38.47
CA GLY A 24 2.66 -7.39 37.78
C GLY A 24 1.65 -8.54 37.83
N ASP A 25 1.22 -8.96 39.02
CA ASP A 25 0.14 -9.95 39.20
C ASP A 25 -1.17 -9.34 38.68
N SER A 26 -1.53 -9.62 37.43
CA SER A 26 -2.93 -9.57 37.00
C SER A 26 -3.58 -10.92 37.32
N GLN A 27 -3.80 -11.20 38.60
CA GLN A 27 -4.58 -12.36 39.03
C GLN A 27 -6.06 -12.10 38.74
N SER A 28 -6.62 -12.85 37.80
CA SER A 28 -8.07 -12.92 37.56
C SER A 28 -8.76 -13.44 38.82
N TYR A 29 -9.66 -12.66 39.40
CA TYR A 29 -10.53 -13.09 40.51
C TYR A 29 -11.94 -13.31 39.99
N TYR A 30 -12.66 -14.25 40.60
CA TYR A 30 -14.04 -14.57 40.26
C TYR A 30 -14.96 -14.19 41.42
N THR A 31 -16.00 -13.40 41.13
CA THR A 31 -16.96 -12.92 42.14
C THR A 31 -18.21 -13.79 42.14
N CYS A 32 -18.62 -14.28 43.31
CA CYS A 32 -19.83 -15.07 43.47
C CYS A 32 -21.10 -14.26 43.12
N GLY A 33 -21.89 -14.73 42.16
CA GLY A 33 -23.15 -14.07 41.79
C GLY A 33 -24.29 -14.18 42.82
N ILE A 34 -24.10 -14.89 43.94
CA ILE A 34 -25.09 -15.01 45.03
C ILE A 34 -24.76 -14.03 46.16
N CYS A 35 -23.52 -14.05 46.67
CA CYS A 35 -23.13 -13.28 47.86
C CYS A 35 -22.04 -12.23 47.61
N GLY A 36 -21.47 -12.15 46.40
CA GLY A 36 -20.43 -11.19 46.05
C GLY A 36 -19.02 -11.53 46.55
N ASN A 37 -18.78 -12.72 47.10
CA ASN A 37 -17.45 -13.10 47.58
C ASN A 37 -16.46 -13.31 46.42
N GLU A 38 -15.24 -12.79 46.54
CA GLU A 38 -14.20 -12.87 45.52
C GLU A 38 -13.25 -14.04 45.81
N SER A 39 -13.05 -14.90 44.80
CA SER A 39 -12.15 -16.05 44.86
C SER A 39 -11.03 -15.88 43.85
N HIS A 40 -9.79 -15.90 44.33
CA HIS A 40 -8.58 -15.72 43.50
C HIS A 40 -7.98 -17.05 43.01
N THR A 41 -8.48 -18.18 43.52
CA THR A 41 -8.09 -19.53 43.09
C THR A 41 -9.33 -20.42 42.96
N ILE A 42 -9.22 -21.46 42.12
CA ILE A 42 -10.31 -22.41 41.90
C ILE A 42 -10.58 -23.27 43.14
N GLU A 43 -9.55 -23.51 43.96
CA GLU A 43 -9.68 -24.19 45.25
C GLU A 43 -10.48 -23.36 46.26
N ALA A 44 -10.21 -22.05 46.36
CA ALA A 44 -10.98 -21.15 47.23
C ALA A 44 -12.45 -21.03 46.77
N TRP A 45 -12.69 -21.03 45.46
CA TRP A 45 -14.04 -21.04 44.90
C TRP A 45 -14.80 -22.33 45.23
N ARG A 46 -14.14 -23.49 45.12
CA ARG A 46 -14.75 -24.79 45.49
C ARG A 46 -15.17 -24.83 46.95
N GLU A 47 -14.31 -24.35 47.86
CA GLU A 47 -14.65 -24.25 49.28
C GLU A 47 -15.81 -23.27 49.51
N HIS A 48 -15.81 -22.14 48.82
CA HIS A 48 -16.88 -21.13 48.91
C HIS A 48 -18.25 -21.69 48.50
N THR A 49 -18.33 -22.46 47.41
CA THR A 49 -19.60 -23.04 46.93
C THR A 49 -20.22 -24.07 47.88
N GLN A 50 -19.50 -24.50 48.91
CA GLN A 50 -19.96 -25.48 49.90
C GLN A 50 -20.40 -24.88 51.23
N ILE A 51 -20.35 -23.55 51.38
CA ILE A 51 -20.54 -22.85 52.67
C ILE A 51 -21.98 -22.95 53.20
N ASP A 52 -22.99 -22.81 52.33
CA ASP A 52 -24.40 -22.83 52.75
C ASP A 52 -25.27 -23.70 51.83
N ALA A 53 -26.56 -23.82 52.18
CA ALA A 53 -27.50 -24.64 51.41
C ALA A 53 -27.85 -24.03 50.04
N GLU A 54 -27.74 -22.71 49.89
CA GLU A 54 -28.08 -21.98 48.67
C GLU A 54 -26.98 -22.14 47.60
N HIS A 55 -25.71 -22.03 48.02
CA HIS A 55 -24.55 -22.26 47.16
C HIS A 55 -24.42 -23.74 46.76
N ARG A 56 -24.69 -24.67 47.69
CA ARG A 56 -24.72 -26.11 47.38
C ARG A 56 -25.87 -26.51 46.47
N SER A 57 -27.00 -25.80 46.52
CA SER A 57 -28.09 -26.04 45.58
C SER A 57 -27.76 -25.56 44.16
N LYS A 58 -26.99 -24.46 44.02
CA LYS A 58 -26.61 -23.94 42.72
C LYS A 58 -25.43 -24.69 42.10
N TRP A 59 -24.46 -25.11 42.92
CA TRP A 59 -23.29 -25.90 42.50
C TRP A 59 -23.18 -27.19 43.32
N PRO A 60 -24.03 -28.20 43.02
CA PRO A 60 -24.11 -29.42 43.82
C PRO A 60 -22.89 -30.34 43.67
N THR A 61 -22.06 -30.14 42.64
CA THR A 61 -20.85 -30.93 42.38
C THR A 61 -19.63 -30.04 42.13
N ALA A 62 -18.45 -30.54 42.47
CA ALA A 62 -17.20 -29.80 42.29
C ALA A 62 -16.93 -29.45 40.81
N GLN A 63 -17.36 -30.30 39.86
CA GLN A 63 -17.24 -30.03 38.43
C GLN A 63 -18.13 -28.86 37.97
N ALA A 64 -19.36 -28.76 38.50
CA ALA A 64 -20.26 -27.65 38.17
C ALA A 64 -19.70 -26.30 38.67
N ALA A 65 -19.08 -26.29 39.86
CA ALA A 65 -18.41 -25.10 40.39
C ALA A 65 -17.21 -24.68 39.52
N GLU A 66 -16.42 -25.63 39.03
CA GLU A 66 -15.26 -25.34 38.17
C GLU A 66 -15.63 -24.82 36.79
N GLU A 67 -16.63 -25.41 36.14
CA GLU A 67 -17.09 -24.95 34.83
C GLU A 67 -17.57 -23.49 34.89
N GLU A 68 -18.22 -23.08 36.00
CA GLU A 68 -18.70 -21.71 36.17
C GLU A 68 -17.55 -20.74 36.50
N TYR A 69 -16.57 -21.16 37.31
CA TYR A 69 -15.34 -20.39 37.57
C TYR A 69 -14.53 -20.12 36.29
N VAL A 70 -14.40 -21.15 35.43
CA VAL A 70 -13.69 -21.05 34.15
C VAL A 70 -14.45 -20.15 33.17
N LYS A 71 -15.77 -20.30 33.04
CA LYS A 71 -16.61 -19.43 32.19
C LYS A 71 -16.57 -17.96 32.63
N GLY A 72 -16.57 -17.72 33.95
CA GLY A 72 -16.50 -16.40 34.54
C GLY A 72 -15.16 -15.69 34.35
N SER A 73 -14.06 -16.44 34.42
CA SER A 73 -12.70 -15.91 34.26
C SER A 73 -12.36 -15.56 32.80
N THR A 74 -13.12 -16.09 31.83
CA THR A 74 -12.92 -15.82 30.38
C THR A 74 -13.72 -14.65 29.82
N ASN A 75 -14.73 -14.14 30.54
CA ASN A 75 -15.57 -13.02 30.07
C ASN A 75 -15.21 -11.72 30.80
N ARG A 76 -14.36 -10.88 30.20
CA ARG A 76 -14.13 -9.50 30.65
C ARG A 76 -15.19 -8.56 30.01
N PRO A 77 -15.98 -7.79 30.77
CA PRO A 77 -16.83 -6.76 30.18
C PRO A 77 -15.96 -5.60 29.67
N LYS A 78 -16.20 -5.16 28.44
CA LYS A 78 -15.70 -3.87 27.92
C LYS A 78 -16.31 -2.74 28.76
N SER A 79 -15.48 -1.81 29.22
CA SER A 79 -15.94 -0.58 29.88
C SER A 79 -16.85 0.20 28.93
N GLN A 80 -18.11 0.34 29.28
CA GLN A 80 -18.97 1.40 28.75
C GLN A 80 -19.12 2.46 29.84
N ASP A 81 -18.68 3.67 29.49
CA ASP A 81 -18.94 4.88 30.25
C ASP A 81 -20.44 5.09 30.45
N SER A 82 -20.75 5.55 31.65
CA SER A 82 -22.06 5.81 32.19
C SER A 82 -22.84 6.88 31.43
N THR A 83 -24.11 6.62 31.13
CA THR A 83 -25.16 7.64 31.28
C THR A 83 -26.43 7.02 31.84
N ILE A 84 -26.76 7.48 33.03
CA ILE A 84 -27.92 7.15 33.86
C ILE A 84 -29.19 7.65 33.18
N SER A 85 -30.24 6.81 33.07
CA SER A 85 -31.62 7.21 33.39
C SER A 85 -32.60 6.03 33.46
N ARG A 86 -32.93 5.68 34.71
CA ARG A 86 -34.20 5.20 35.26
C ARG A 86 -35.27 4.69 34.26
N LYS A 87 -35.61 3.40 34.35
CA LYS A 87 -36.96 2.90 34.03
C LYS A 87 -37.64 2.41 35.30
N ARG A 88 -38.74 3.08 35.67
CA ARG A 88 -39.74 2.58 36.64
C ARG A 88 -40.57 1.47 35.97
N ARG A 89 -40.99 0.54 36.83
CA ARG A 89 -41.86 -0.63 36.63
C ARG A 89 -43.21 -0.33 35.97
N ALA A 90 -43.76 -1.44 35.44
CA ALA A 90 -45.13 -1.98 35.61
C ALA A 90 -45.80 -2.21 34.24
N ASP A 91 -45.93 -3.49 33.83
CA ASP A 91 -47.14 -4.34 33.94
C ASP A 91 -47.91 -4.28 32.61
N ALA A 92 -47.85 -5.34 31.78
CA ALA A 92 -48.64 -6.57 31.83
C ALA A 92 -49.87 -6.51 30.92
N ASN A 93 -50.02 -7.58 30.15
CA ASN A 93 -51.20 -8.13 29.47
C ASN A 93 -51.56 -7.76 28.02
N ILE A 94 -51.46 -8.82 27.20
CA ILE A 94 -52.51 -9.50 26.41
C ILE A 94 -53.13 -8.73 25.23
N GLY A 95 -53.04 -9.36 24.04
CA GLY A 95 -54.25 -9.68 23.29
C GLY A 95 -54.35 -9.18 21.85
N THR A 96 -54.17 -10.14 20.94
CA THR A 96 -54.99 -10.39 19.73
C THR A 96 -55.01 -9.40 18.55
N ALA A 97 -54.76 -10.00 17.37
CA ALA A 97 -55.24 -9.70 16.02
C ALA A 97 -56.66 -9.06 15.99
N ASP A 98 -57.07 -8.27 15.00
CA ASP A 98 -57.13 -8.63 13.58
C ASP A 98 -57.38 -7.41 12.67
N GLU A 99 -57.26 -7.66 11.37
CA GLU A 99 -57.49 -6.82 10.20
C GLU A 99 -58.80 -6.00 10.19
N GLN A 100 -58.76 -4.81 9.57
CA GLN A 100 -59.63 -4.42 8.44
C GLN A 100 -59.44 -2.93 8.09
N ALA A 101 -59.02 -2.66 6.84
CA ALA A 101 -59.31 -1.39 6.15
C ALA A 101 -60.74 -1.47 5.58
N PRO A 102 -61.42 -0.34 5.27
CA PRO A 102 -61.23 0.21 3.91
C PRO A 102 -61.46 1.73 3.74
N SER A 103 -61.16 2.17 2.51
CA SER A 103 -61.89 3.15 1.68
C SER A 103 -61.82 4.66 1.96
N GLY A 104 -61.21 5.38 1.01
CA GLY A 104 -62.00 6.24 0.10
C GLY A 104 -61.64 7.74 0.07
N PRO A 105 -61.73 8.42 -1.10
CA PRO A 105 -60.90 9.59 -1.45
C PRO A 105 -61.69 10.88 -1.81
N ALA A 106 -60.99 12.02 -1.92
CA ALA A 106 -61.34 13.28 -2.62
C ALA A 106 -60.49 14.42 -2.01
N ALA A 107 -60.13 15.55 -2.62
CA ALA A 107 -60.14 16.11 -3.97
C ALA A 107 -59.39 17.47 -3.89
N ASP A 108 -58.83 17.90 -5.02
CA ASP A 108 -58.76 19.27 -5.57
C ASP A 108 -58.13 20.50 -4.85
N GLU A 109 -57.27 21.14 -5.65
CA GLU A 109 -57.24 22.57 -6.05
C GLU A 109 -56.49 23.66 -5.25
N ASP A 110 -55.53 24.24 -5.98
CA ASP A 110 -55.26 25.67 -6.25
C ASP A 110 -54.55 26.63 -5.27
N ARG A 111 -53.52 27.28 -5.87
CA ARG A 111 -53.12 28.72 -5.83
C ARG A 111 -52.19 29.33 -4.76
N ASP A 112 -51.09 29.83 -5.32
CA ASP A 112 -50.51 31.19 -5.26
C ASP A 112 -49.86 31.81 -4.00
N ALA A 113 -48.67 32.36 -4.29
CA ALA A 113 -48.09 33.65 -3.86
C ALA A 113 -47.17 33.77 -2.62
N ASP A 114 -45.95 34.21 -2.93
CA ASP A 114 -45.08 35.22 -2.28
C ASP A 114 -44.47 35.03 -0.87
N GLY A 115 -43.18 35.38 -0.79
CA GLY A 115 -42.70 36.27 0.28
C GLY A 115 -41.67 35.74 1.30
N HIS A 116 -40.41 35.65 0.87
CA HIS A 116 -39.16 35.92 1.61
C HIS A 116 -38.93 35.54 3.10
N ARG A 117 -37.76 34.87 3.27
CA ARG A 117 -36.78 34.85 4.39
C ARG A 117 -37.07 33.96 5.60
N ASP A 118 -36.35 32.83 5.69
CA ASP A 118 -35.36 32.64 6.77
C ASP A 118 -34.44 31.41 6.61
N LYS A 119 -33.20 31.62 7.06
CA LYS A 119 -32.18 30.70 7.61
C LYS A 119 -32.22 29.21 7.25
N ARG A 120 -31.21 28.80 6.49
CA ARG A 120 -30.91 27.41 6.08
C ARG A 120 -30.11 26.69 7.17
N TRP A 121 -30.75 25.76 7.88
CA TRP A 121 -30.09 24.60 8.51
C TRP A 121 -30.85 23.33 8.13
N SER A 122 -30.09 22.34 7.67
CA SER A 122 -30.53 21.10 7.05
C SER A 122 -31.17 20.11 8.05
N PRO A 123 -32.20 19.35 7.64
CA PRO A 123 -32.67 18.15 8.36
C PRO A 123 -32.03 16.84 7.82
N PRO A 124 -32.02 15.75 8.60
CA PRO A 124 -31.42 14.45 8.26
C PRO A 124 -32.32 13.55 7.37
N PRO A 125 -31.75 12.51 6.71
CA PRO A 125 -32.41 11.77 5.63
C PRO A 125 -33.36 10.65 6.09
N ALA A 126 -34.44 10.47 5.33
CA ALA A 126 -35.45 9.41 5.49
C ALA A 126 -35.22 8.21 4.55
N ARG A 127 -35.71 7.04 4.98
CA ARG A 127 -35.70 5.73 4.28
C ARG A 127 -36.61 5.70 3.04
N PRO A 128 -36.32 4.87 2.02
CA PRO A 128 -37.17 4.72 0.84
C PRO A 128 -38.22 3.60 0.98
N THR A 129 -39.43 3.89 0.51
CA THR A 129 -40.53 2.95 0.24
C THR A 129 -40.65 2.64 -1.25
N SER A 130 -41.11 1.41 -1.52
CA SER A 130 -41.37 0.77 -2.80
C SER A 130 -42.52 1.37 -3.61
N GLY A 131 -42.38 1.39 -4.94
CA GLY A 131 -43.48 1.54 -5.90
C GLY A 131 -43.02 1.35 -7.34
N SER A 132 -43.42 0.24 -7.97
CA SER A 132 -43.44 0.04 -9.43
C SER A 132 -44.83 0.43 -9.98
N PRO A 133 -44.98 0.76 -11.27
CA PRO A 133 -45.59 -0.24 -12.18
C PRO A 133 -45.18 -0.21 -13.67
N GLN A 134 -45.04 -1.44 -14.20
CA GLN A 134 -45.47 -2.01 -15.51
C GLN A 134 -45.20 -1.32 -16.86
N VAL A 135 -44.62 -2.07 -17.83
CA VAL A 135 -45.29 -2.51 -19.08
C VAL A 135 -44.67 -3.81 -19.65
N SER A 136 -45.58 -4.76 -19.91
CA SER A 136 -45.67 -5.90 -20.85
C SER A 136 -44.49 -6.75 -21.35
N ARG A 137 -44.71 -8.06 -21.11
CA ARG A 137 -44.11 -9.26 -21.70
C ARG A 137 -44.38 -9.40 -23.20
N SER A 138 -43.43 -9.96 -23.98
CA SER A 138 -43.51 -11.38 -24.37
C SER A 138 -42.33 -11.92 -25.21
N ARG A 139 -41.85 -13.10 -24.76
CA ARG A 139 -41.24 -14.23 -25.48
C ARG A 139 -39.82 -14.10 -26.05
N ALA A 140 -38.86 -14.69 -25.33
CA ALA A 140 -37.93 -15.67 -25.92
C ALA A 140 -37.44 -16.66 -24.84
N ARG A 141 -37.23 -17.89 -25.33
CA ARG A 141 -37.00 -19.18 -24.67
C ARG A 141 -35.92 -19.23 -23.58
N ASN A 142 -36.18 -20.09 -22.59
CA ASN A 142 -35.18 -20.78 -21.79
C ASN A 142 -34.08 -21.38 -22.69
N ASP A 143 -32.82 -21.02 -22.42
CA ASP A 143 -31.72 -21.98 -22.39
C ASP A 143 -30.73 -21.55 -21.30
N ILE A 144 -30.81 -22.27 -20.18
CA ILE A 144 -29.82 -22.27 -19.12
C ILE A 144 -28.67 -23.16 -19.61
N ARG A 145 -27.53 -22.55 -19.93
CA ARG A 145 -26.20 -23.18 -19.84
C ARG A 145 -25.19 -22.14 -19.40
N ILE A 146 -25.10 -22.01 -18.10
CA ILE A 146 -24.01 -21.35 -17.39
C ILE A 146 -22.88 -22.39 -17.37
N ASP A 147 -21.96 -22.36 -18.32
CA ASP A 147 -20.70 -23.10 -18.23
C ASP A 147 -19.76 -22.35 -17.27
N PHE A 148 -20.09 -22.42 -15.98
CA PHE A 148 -19.10 -22.44 -14.91
C PHE A 148 -18.63 -23.90 -14.74
N ASP A 149 -18.17 -24.51 -15.82
CA ASP A 149 -17.37 -25.73 -15.72
C ASP A 149 -15.90 -25.30 -15.68
N ARG A 150 -15.53 -24.60 -14.60
CA ARG A 150 -14.16 -24.58 -14.14
C ARG A 150 -14.00 -25.82 -13.28
N GLY A 151 -13.47 -26.88 -13.88
CA GLY A 151 -13.00 -28.03 -13.12
C GLY A 151 -12.07 -27.61 -11.98
N PRO A 152 -11.90 -28.43 -10.93
CA PRO A 152 -11.17 -28.06 -9.73
C PRO A 152 -9.71 -27.73 -10.10
N HIS A 153 -9.36 -26.44 -10.05
CA HIS A 153 -7.98 -25.99 -10.26
C HIS A 153 -7.13 -26.48 -9.08
N LYS A 154 -6.45 -27.62 -9.26
CA LYS A 154 -5.52 -28.21 -8.28
C LYS A 154 -4.13 -27.54 -8.23
N ASN A 155 -3.89 -26.41 -8.91
CA ASN A 155 -2.56 -25.81 -8.99
C ASN A 155 -2.55 -24.33 -8.58
N THR A 156 -2.64 -24.05 -7.27
CA THR A 156 -2.18 -22.78 -6.66
C THR A 156 -0.66 -22.76 -6.44
N SER A 157 0.02 -23.89 -6.67
CA SER A 157 1.46 -24.07 -6.47
C SER A 157 2.33 -23.32 -7.49
N GLY A 158 1.86 -23.13 -8.73
CA GLY A 158 2.66 -22.58 -9.84
C GLY A 158 2.62 -21.07 -10.06
N ARG A 159 1.87 -20.30 -9.25
CA ARG A 159 1.82 -18.83 -9.38
C ARG A 159 2.91 -18.22 -8.49
N GLN A 160 3.97 -17.72 -9.10
CA GLN A 160 5.04 -17.01 -8.39
C GLN A 160 4.48 -15.71 -7.79
N LEU A 161 4.14 -15.76 -6.50
CA LEU A 161 3.57 -14.62 -5.77
C LEU A 161 4.66 -13.59 -5.41
N TRP A 162 5.92 -14.03 -5.37
CA TRP A 162 7.06 -13.21 -4.98
C TRP A 162 8.33 -13.64 -5.73
N SER A 163 9.21 -12.69 -6.02
CA SER A 163 10.52 -12.92 -6.64
C SER A 163 11.62 -12.51 -5.65
N GLU A 164 12.64 -13.36 -5.50
CA GLU A 164 13.82 -13.08 -4.67
C GLU A 164 14.68 -11.97 -5.27
N ASP A 165 14.32 -10.70 -5.07
CA ASP A 165 15.21 -9.57 -5.34
C ASP A 165 15.15 -8.56 -4.19
N ASN A 166 16.04 -8.76 -3.22
CA ASN A 166 16.26 -7.81 -2.13
C ASN A 166 17.42 -6.86 -2.51
N PRO A 167 17.30 -5.53 -2.32
CA PRO A 167 18.43 -4.62 -2.48
C PRO A 167 19.53 -4.93 -1.45
N GLN A 168 20.66 -5.49 -1.90
CA GLN A 168 21.89 -5.55 -1.11
C GLN A 168 22.56 -4.16 -1.10
N PRO A 169 22.77 -3.53 0.07
CA PRO A 169 23.76 -2.47 0.17
C PRO A 169 25.15 -3.10 0.04
N LYS A 170 25.79 -2.95 -1.13
CA LYS A 170 27.18 -3.36 -1.35
C LYS A 170 28.10 -2.54 -0.45
N SER A 171 28.73 -3.17 0.55
CA SER A 171 29.97 -2.64 1.15
C SER A 171 31.05 -3.72 1.15
N HIS A 172 32.14 -3.44 0.43
CA HIS A 172 33.33 -4.25 0.42
C HIS A 172 34.07 -4.10 1.75
N SER A 173 34.24 -5.20 2.51
CA SER A 173 35.45 -5.43 3.30
C SER A 173 35.56 -6.89 3.73
N GLN A 174 36.64 -7.54 3.30
CA GLN A 174 37.09 -8.84 3.79
C GLN A 174 37.61 -8.66 5.23
N GLY A 175 37.16 -9.50 6.16
CA GLY A 175 37.55 -9.43 7.57
C GLY A 175 37.47 -10.78 8.28
N ARG A 176 38.64 -11.38 8.45
CA ARG A 176 39.00 -12.70 9.01
C ARG A 176 38.50 -12.91 10.45
N ALA A 177 38.08 -14.13 10.77
CA ALA A 177 37.68 -14.57 12.12
C ALA A 177 38.87 -14.60 13.10
N VAL A 178 38.66 -14.15 14.34
CA VAL A 178 39.59 -14.36 15.47
C VAL A 178 38.79 -14.82 16.69
N ALA A 179 39.20 -15.96 17.26
CA ALA A 179 38.69 -16.52 18.51
C ALA A 179 39.40 -15.89 19.71
N LEU A 180 38.69 -15.67 20.81
CA LEU A 180 39.29 -15.23 22.09
C LEU A 180 38.88 -16.17 23.22
N SER A 181 39.91 -16.68 23.89
CA SER A 181 39.91 -17.58 25.02
C SER A 181 39.75 -16.85 26.36
N SER A 182 39.19 -17.58 27.32
CA SER A 182 38.95 -17.20 28.71
C SER A 182 40.25 -17.16 29.54
N THR A 183 40.37 -16.19 30.46
CA THR A 183 41.24 -16.37 31.63
C THR A 183 40.60 -15.75 32.88
N ARG A 184 40.36 -16.65 33.84
CA ARG A 184 39.98 -16.42 35.24
C ARG A 184 41.13 -15.79 36.02
N GLN A 185 40.87 -14.75 36.81
CA GLN A 185 41.64 -14.48 38.04
C GLN A 185 40.70 -14.02 39.16
N GLY A 186 40.85 -14.66 40.33
CA GLY A 186 40.14 -14.38 41.57
C GLY A 186 40.80 -13.27 42.41
N PRO A 187 40.20 -12.94 43.57
CA PRO A 187 40.38 -11.65 44.25
C PRO A 187 41.40 -11.69 45.41
N PRO A 188 41.87 -10.52 45.91
CA PRO A 188 42.49 -10.44 47.23
C PRO A 188 41.57 -9.76 48.28
N PRO A 189 41.87 -9.94 49.59
CA PRO A 189 40.91 -9.75 50.67
C PRO A 189 41.09 -8.47 51.51
N LYS A 190 40.07 -8.26 52.34
CA LYS A 190 39.76 -7.16 53.28
C LYS A 190 40.85 -6.85 54.33
N THR A 191 40.88 -5.59 54.80
CA THR A 191 41.21 -5.24 56.20
C THR A 191 40.39 -4.05 56.71
N ASN A 192 39.95 -4.17 57.97
CA ASN A 192 39.05 -3.32 58.77
C ASN A 192 39.70 -2.01 59.28
N ARG A 193 38.90 -0.97 59.55
CA ARG A 193 38.45 -0.59 60.92
C ARG A 193 37.61 0.70 60.98
N HIS A 194 36.73 0.68 61.99
CA HIS A 194 35.67 1.61 62.40
C HIS A 194 36.06 3.07 62.68
N THR A 195 35.08 3.97 62.50
CA THR A 195 34.60 4.87 63.58
C THR A 195 33.18 5.37 63.28
N GLN A 196 32.24 5.18 64.24
CA GLN A 196 30.92 5.83 64.27
C GLN A 196 31.02 7.23 64.89
N PRO A 197 30.02 8.09 64.65
CA PRO A 197 29.40 8.80 65.75
C PRO A 197 27.87 8.65 65.81
N VAL A 198 27.34 9.03 66.96
CA VAL A 198 26.07 8.65 67.60
C VAL A 198 24.95 9.69 67.38
N ALA A 199 23.71 9.21 67.49
CA ALA A 199 22.44 9.88 67.83
C ALA A 199 21.64 10.59 66.71
N GLN A 200 20.42 10.10 66.44
CA GLN A 200 19.15 10.53 67.08
C GLN A 200 17.97 9.86 66.35
N GLN A 201 17.07 9.20 67.09
CA GLN A 201 15.80 8.70 66.56
C GLN A 201 14.78 9.85 66.49
N PRO A 202 14.10 10.09 65.36
CA PRO A 202 12.92 10.94 65.33
C PRO A 202 11.67 10.16 65.80
N PRO A 203 10.68 10.84 66.40
CA PRO A 203 9.45 10.22 66.90
C PRO A 203 8.51 9.85 65.74
N PRO A 204 7.53 8.93 65.94
CA PRO A 204 6.56 8.60 64.89
C PRO A 204 5.56 9.76 64.71
N PRO A 205 5.20 10.14 63.48
CA PRO A 205 4.11 11.10 63.25
C PRO A 205 2.73 10.41 63.33
N PRO A 206 1.67 11.19 63.56
CA PRO A 206 0.36 10.70 63.94
C PRO A 206 -0.42 10.15 62.75
N ILE A 207 -1.35 9.24 63.05
CA ILE A 207 -2.39 8.79 62.12
C ILE A 207 -3.29 10.00 61.84
N SER A 208 -3.21 10.53 60.62
CA SER A 208 -4.22 11.43 60.07
C SER A 208 -4.63 10.89 58.70
N ASP A 209 -5.85 10.37 58.66
CA ASP A 209 -6.60 10.06 57.45
C ASP A 209 -6.73 11.32 56.59
N ASP A 210 -6.05 11.36 55.44
CA ASP A 210 -6.50 11.98 54.18
C ASP A 210 -5.41 11.84 53.09
N ASP A 211 -5.37 10.71 52.36
CA ASP A 211 -4.45 10.56 51.22
C ASP A 211 -5.11 9.83 50.03
N SER A 212 -6.40 10.10 49.78
CA SER A 212 -7.14 9.42 48.69
C SER A 212 -6.96 10.06 47.30
N HIS A 213 -6.20 11.15 47.16
CA HIS A 213 -6.02 11.85 45.88
C HIS A 213 -4.58 12.25 45.54
N ARG A 214 -3.58 11.44 45.90
CA ARG A 214 -2.20 11.66 45.45
C ARG A 214 -1.92 10.83 44.19
N MET A 215 -1.83 11.49 43.03
CA MET A 215 -1.27 10.86 41.82
C MET A 215 0.11 10.26 42.15
N MET A 216 0.23 8.94 42.08
CA MET A 216 1.50 8.24 42.31
C MET A 216 2.52 8.73 41.28
N ARG A 217 3.65 9.26 41.76
CA ARG A 217 4.80 9.56 40.87
C ARG A 217 5.31 8.24 40.30
N GLN A 218 5.62 8.24 39.00
CA GLN A 218 6.21 7.09 38.32
C GLN A 218 7.38 6.53 39.17
N PRO A 219 7.45 5.21 39.42
CA PRO A 219 8.57 4.61 40.15
C PRO A 219 9.90 5.05 39.52
N GLU A 220 10.91 5.34 40.33
CA GLU A 220 12.24 5.71 39.82
C GLU A 220 12.79 4.57 38.94
N THR A 221 12.68 4.74 37.62
CA THR A 221 13.32 3.84 36.66
C THR A 221 14.81 4.16 36.68
N ARG A 222 15.61 3.28 37.30
CA ARG A 222 17.07 3.40 37.18
C ARG A 222 17.41 3.34 35.68
N PRO A 223 18.09 4.36 35.13
CA PRO A 223 18.43 4.35 33.71
C PRO A 223 19.30 3.13 33.41
N ILE A 224 18.94 2.37 32.37
CA ILE A 224 19.69 1.19 31.95
C ILE A 224 21.12 1.60 31.58
N SER A 225 22.11 0.95 32.18
CA SER A 225 23.50 1.23 31.82
C SER A 225 23.81 0.70 30.42
N GLN A 226 24.75 1.33 29.74
CA GLN A 226 25.14 0.93 28.38
C GLN A 226 25.69 -0.51 28.35
N ASP A 227 26.43 -0.91 29.38
CA ASP A 227 26.98 -2.26 29.48
C ASP A 227 25.90 -3.33 29.70
N GLN A 228 24.88 -3.01 30.50
CA GLN A 228 23.71 -3.89 30.66
C GLN A 228 22.97 -4.05 29.33
N LEU A 229 22.71 -2.94 28.62
CA LEU A 229 22.03 -3.00 27.33
C LEU A 229 22.82 -3.82 26.29
N VAL A 230 24.16 -3.69 26.28
CA VAL A 230 25.02 -4.51 25.41
C VAL A 230 24.94 -5.99 25.79
N ALA A 231 24.92 -6.33 27.07
CA ALA A 231 24.76 -7.70 27.53
C ALA A 231 23.39 -8.29 27.14
N GLU A 232 22.31 -7.52 27.31
CA GLU A 232 20.95 -7.91 26.91
C GLU A 232 20.88 -8.18 25.40
N VAL A 233 21.33 -7.23 24.55
CA VAL A 233 21.31 -7.43 23.09
C VAL A 233 22.11 -8.66 22.66
N LYS A 234 23.24 -8.95 23.32
CA LYS A 234 24.03 -10.17 23.05
C LYS A 234 23.27 -11.44 23.45
N GLY A 235 22.59 -11.41 24.60
CA GLY A 235 21.76 -12.52 25.07
C GLY A 235 20.61 -12.82 24.11
N ILE A 236 19.85 -11.79 23.73
CA ILE A 236 18.75 -11.88 22.77
C ILE A 236 19.26 -12.39 21.43
N TYR A 237 20.37 -11.85 20.91
CA TYR A 237 20.94 -12.30 19.65
C TYR A 237 21.30 -13.79 19.66
N ALA A 238 21.86 -14.29 20.77
CA ALA A 238 22.19 -15.71 20.90
C ALA A 238 20.92 -16.60 20.92
N GLY A 239 19.86 -16.16 21.61
CA GLY A 239 18.56 -16.82 21.61
C GLY A 239 17.93 -16.84 20.21
N LEU A 240 17.88 -15.67 19.57
CA LEU A 240 17.38 -15.47 18.20
C LEU A 240 18.05 -16.41 17.21
N VAL A 241 19.39 -16.45 17.17
CA VAL A 241 20.13 -17.33 16.23
C VAL A 241 19.81 -18.80 16.48
N MET A 242 19.64 -19.21 17.75
CA MET A 242 19.27 -20.58 18.09
C MET A 242 17.87 -20.93 17.55
N VAL A 243 16.88 -20.06 17.78
CA VAL A 243 15.51 -20.28 17.30
C VAL A 243 15.44 -20.21 15.78
N GLU A 244 16.14 -19.26 15.15
CA GLU A 244 16.20 -19.13 13.68
C GLU A 244 16.78 -20.39 13.03
N THR A 245 17.91 -20.87 13.55
CA THR A 245 18.51 -22.14 13.07
C THR A 245 17.48 -23.27 13.18
N LYS A 246 16.69 -23.28 14.26
CA LYS A 246 15.69 -24.31 14.45
C LYS A 246 14.53 -24.20 13.47
N CYS A 247 14.03 -22.99 13.18
CA CYS A 247 13.02 -22.77 12.14
C CYS A 247 13.51 -23.27 10.80
N ILE A 248 14.73 -22.90 10.39
CA ILE A 248 15.32 -23.32 9.11
C ILE A 248 15.41 -24.84 9.01
N GLU A 249 15.93 -25.52 10.04
CA GLU A 249 16.03 -26.98 10.07
C GLU A 249 14.67 -27.65 9.91
N VAL A 250 13.67 -27.18 10.67
CA VAL A 250 12.34 -27.79 10.69
C VAL A 250 11.59 -27.51 9.39
N ASP A 251 11.61 -26.29 8.88
CA ASP A 251 10.99 -25.92 7.60
C ASP A 251 11.58 -26.74 6.45
N ASN A 252 12.91 -26.87 6.40
CA ASN A 252 13.59 -27.67 5.38
C ASN A 252 13.21 -29.16 5.48
N ALA A 253 13.18 -29.71 6.70
CA ALA A 253 12.75 -31.09 6.92
C ALA A 253 11.31 -31.32 6.45
N GLN A 254 10.38 -30.40 6.78
CA GLN A 254 8.99 -30.49 6.36
C GLN A 254 8.77 -30.26 4.86
N SER A 255 9.58 -29.40 4.25
CA SER A 255 9.53 -29.13 2.80
C SER A 255 10.06 -30.31 1.99
N SER A 256 11.09 -31.00 2.49
CA SER A 256 11.67 -32.20 1.84
C SER A 256 10.80 -33.47 1.98
N ASN A 257 9.84 -33.47 2.90
CA ASN A 257 8.98 -34.62 3.16
C ASN A 257 7.78 -34.64 2.20
N THR A 258 7.97 -35.16 0.99
CA THR A 258 6.98 -35.19 -0.10
C THR A 258 5.95 -36.33 0.01
N ASP A 259 6.03 -37.18 1.03
CA ASP A 259 5.11 -38.31 1.18
C ASP A 259 3.69 -37.81 1.47
N ALA A 260 2.80 -38.00 0.48
CA ALA A 260 1.39 -37.58 0.50
C ALA A 260 0.57 -38.13 1.69
N ASN A 261 1.12 -39.12 2.41
CA ASN A 261 0.52 -39.74 3.60
C ASN A 261 1.00 -39.13 4.93
N SER A 262 2.02 -38.28 4.95
CA SER A 262 2.50 -37.61 6.18
C SER A 262 1.77 -36.27 6.41
N LYS A 263 0.45 -36.32 6.50
CA LYS A 263 -0.34 -35.13 6.84
C LYS A 263 0.02 -34.68 8.26
N LEU A 264 0.58 -33.49 8.38
CA LEU A 264 0.81 -32.86 9.68
C LEU A 264 -0.54 -32.72 10.40
N ASN A 265 -0.59 -33.14 11.65
CA ASN A 265 -1.77 -32.98 12.48
C ASN A 265 -1.85 -31.54 13.04
N ASN A 266 -2.98 -31.19 13.66
CA ASN A 266 -3.20 -29.84 14.17
C ASN A 266 -2.19 -29.44 15.26
N GLU A 267 -1.79 -30.37 16.13
CA GLU A 267 -0.80 -30.10 17.18
C GLU A 267 0.58 -29.77 16.59
N GLN A 268 0.98 -30.46 15.52
CA GLN A 268 2.23 -30.20 14.81
C GLN A 268 2.20 -28.84 14.12
N TRP A 269 1.08 -28.46 13.48
CA TRP A 269 0.93 -27.12 12.90
C TRP A 269 1.00 -26.03 13.97
N GLN A 270 0.31 -26.22 15.10
CA GLN A 270 0.37 -25.29 16.22
C GLN A 270 1.79 -25.16 16.79
N ALA A 271 2.54 -26.27 16.88
CA ALA A 271 3.94 -26.25 17.30
C ALA A 271 4.84 -25.47 16.33
N LEU A 272 4.63 -25.62 15.01
CA LEU A 272 5.35 -24.83 14.00
C LEU A 272 5.00 -23.34 14.10
N ILE A 273 3.72 -22.99 14.22
CA ILE A 273 3.29 -21.60 14.42
C ILE A 273 3.90 -21.03 15.71
N ALA A 274 3.92 -21.80 16.80
CA ALA A 274 4.52 -21.35 18.07
C ALA A 274 6.04 -21.14 17.95
N LEU A 275 6.74 -21.98 17.18
CA LEU A 275 8.16 -21.83 16.89
C LEU A 275 8.43 -20.54 16.11
N HIS A 276 7.69 -20.29 15.01
CA HIS A 276 7.84 -19.05 14.24
C HIS A 276 7.41 -17.82 15.02
N ARG A 277 6.33 -17.90 15.81
CA ARG A 277 5.93 -16.84 16.75
C ARG A 277 7.10 -16.48 17.66
N THR A 278 7.77 -17.46 18.25
CA THR A 278 8.92 -17.24 19.12
C THR A 278 10.04 -16.50 18.38
N LEU A 279 10.39 -16.95 17.16
CA LEU A 279 11.39 -16.27 16.34
C LEU A 279 11.05 -14.80 16.09
N LEU A 280 9.78 -14.51 15.76
CA LEU A 280 9.33 -13.15 15.52
C LEU A 280 9.41 -12.27 16.78
N HIS A 281 9.10 -12.80 17.97
CA HIS A 281 9.27 -12.10 19.24
C HIS A 281 10.74 -11.85 19.58
N GLU A 282 11.64 -12.82 19.36
CA GLU A 282 13.08 -12.62 19.56
C GLU A 282 13.64 -11.53 18.63
N HIS A 283 13.18 -11.47 17.38
CA HIS A 283 13.51 -10.38 16.47
C HIS A 283 12.99 -9.03 16.98
N HIS A 284 11.73 -8.97 17.42
CA HIS A 284 11.14 -7.76 17.99
C HIS A 284 11.92 -7.26 19.21
N ASP A 285 12.25 -8.14 20.15
CA ASP A 285 13.04 -7.82 21.33
C ASP A 285 14.45 -7.34 20.95
N PHE A 286 15.07 -7.96 19.95
CA PHE A 286 16.36 -7.51 19.40
C PHE A 286 16.27 -6.08 18.83
N PHE A 287 15.20 -5.77 18.09
CA PHE A 287 15.00 -4.43 17.53
C PHE A 287 14.76 -3.40 18.63
N LEU A 288 13.88 -3.67 19.59
CA LEU A 288 13.63 -2.75 20.71
C LEU A 288 14.89 -2.50 21.55
N ALA A 289 15.66 -3.55 21.86
CA ALA A 289 16.88 -3.41 22.63
C ALA A 289 17.99 -2.69 21.84
N SER A 290 18.17 -3.03 20.56
CA SER A 290 19.21 -2.39 19.73
C SER A 290 18.89 -0.94 19.36
N GLN A 291 17.60 -0.59 19.24
CA GLN A 291 17.13 0.77 18.92
C GLN A 291 16.72 1.59 20.15
N HIS A 292 16.95 1.07 21.37
CA HIS A 292 16.63 1.76 22.61
C HIS A 292 17.24 3.18 22.67
N PRO A 293 16.59 4.18 23.28
CA PRO A 293 17.13 5.54 23.36
C PRO A 293 18.55 5.61 23.93
N SER A 294 18.86 4.78 24.94
CA SER A 294 20.20 4.66 25.54
C SER A 294 21.21 3.82 24.73
N ALA A 295 20.81 3.23 23.60
CA ALA A 295 21.69 2.44 22.75
C ALA A 295 22.74 3.31 22.06
N SER A 296 24.00 2.87 22.12
CA SER A 296 25.08 3.53 21.39
C SER A 296 24.89 3.43 19.87
N PRO A 297 25.49 4.34 19.07
CA PRO A 297 25.42 4.24 17.61
C PRO A 297 25.94 2.91 17.06
N ALA A 298 26.93 2.30 17.71
CA ALA A 298 27.44 0.98 17.31
C ALA A 298 26.41 -0.13 17.53
N LEU A 299 25.63 -0.05 18.62
CA LEU A 299 24.58 -1.01 18.94
C LEU A 299 23.39 -0.88 17.99
N ARG A 300 22.95 0.36 17.70
CA ARG A 300 21.87 0.63 16.72
C ARG A 300 22.18 0.10 15.33
N ARG A 301 23.45 0.19 14.89
CA ARG A 301 23.90 -0.34 13.59
C ARG A 301 23.91 -1.87 13.48
N LEU A 302 23.80 -2.62 14.59
CA LEU A 302 23.83 -4.09 14.54
C LEU A 302 22.67 -4.66 13.73
N ALA A 303 21.48 -4.05 13.84
CA ALA A 303 20.31 -4.49 13.10
C ALA A 303 20.54 -4.47 11.58
N SER A 304 21.11 -3.39 11.04
CA SER A 304 21.52 -3.31 9.63
C SER A 304 22.71 -4.22 9.32
N LYS A 305 23.73 -4.24 10.19
CA LYS A 305 24.96 -5.02 9.99
C LYS A 305 24.69 -6.52 9.86
N TYR A 306 23.74 -7.04 10.63
CA TYR A 306 23.35 -8.44 10.58
C TYR A 306 22.15 -8.71 9.68
N ALA A 307 21.69 -7.70 8.93
CA ALA A 307 20.54 -7.79 8.04
C ALA A 307 19.29 -8.36 8.75
N MET A 308 19.04 -7.92 9.98
CA MET A 308 17.96 -8.43 10.83
C MET A 308 16.58 -8.36 10.16
N PRO A 309 16.18 -7.26 9.47
CA PRO A 309 14.89 -7.23 8.79
C PRO A 309 14.76 -8.30 7.69
N ALA A 310 15.80 -8.44 6.86
CA ALA A 310 15.81 -9.43 5.78
C ALA A 310 15.81 -10.88 6.29
N ARG A 311 16.52 -11.15 7.39
CA ARG A 311 16.52 -12.46 8.07
C ARG A 311 15.16 -12.79 8.67
N MET A 312 14.55 -11.83 9.38
CA MET A 312 13.21 -11.98 9.94
C MET A 312 12.19 -12.29 8.85
N TRP A 313 12.22 -11.55 7.74
CA TRP A 313 11.36 -11.84 6.59
C TRP A 313 11.61 -13.24 6.03
N ARG A 314 12.86 -13.54 5.65
CA ARG A 314 13.20 -14.80 4.96
C ARG A 314 12.91 -16.04 5.80
N HIS A 315 13.40 -16.07 7.05
CA HIS A 315 13.41 -17.25 7.91
C HIS A 315 12.29 -17.26 8.94
N GLY A 316 11.75 -16.08 9.28
CA GLY A 316 10.66 -15.94 10.22
C GLY A 316 9.29 -16.03 9.58
N ILE A 317 9.12 -15.49 8.37
CA ILE A 317 7.82 -15.29 7.74
C ILE A 317 7.70 -16.05 6.41
N HIS A 318 8.54 -15.70 5.44
CA HIS A 318 8.40 -16.14 4.05
C HIS A 318 8.58 -17.66 3.89
N SER A 319 9.64 -18.27 4.44
CA SER A 319 9.86 -19.72 4.35
C SER A 319 8.66 -20.52 4.85
N PHE A 320 8.10 -20.11 5.98
CA PHE A 320 6.98 -20.78 6.60
C PHE A 320 5.66 -20.52 5.87
N LEU A 321 5.43 -19.30 5.37
CA LEU A 321 4.29 -19.02 4.49
C LEU A 321 4.34 -19.86 3.23
N GLU A 322 5.50 -20.06 2.64
CA GLU A 322 5.65 -20.93 1.48
C GLU A 322 5.40 -22.40 1.84
N LEU A 323 5.90 -22.89 2.99
CA LEU A 323 5.56 -24.24 3.47
C LEU A 323 4.04 -24.43 3.63
N LEU A 324 3.37 -23.46 4.25
CA LEU A 324 1.92 -23.47 4.43
C LEU A 324 1.21 -23.43 3.06
N ARG A 325 1.64 -22.56 2.14
CA ARG A 325 1.06 -22.43 0.80
C ARG A 325 1.13 -23.73 0.00
N HIS A 326 2.27 -24.42 0.03
CA HIS A 326 2.46 -25.69 -0.68
C HIS A 326 1.60 -26.83 -0.12
N ARG A 327 1.09 -26.71 1.11
CA ARG A 327 0.25 -27.72 1.79
C ARG A 327 -1.26 -27.41 1.74
N LEU A 328 -1.67 -26.40 0.98
CA LEU A 328 -3.08 -26.09 0.76
C LEU A 328 -3.81 -27.25 0.05
N PRO A 329 -5.10 -27.49 0.35
CA PRO A 329 -5.96 -26.71 1.25
C PRO A 329 -5.85 -27.10 2.74
N ALA A 330 -5.11 -28.15 3.09
CA ALA A 330 -5.09 -28.70 4.45
C ALA A 330 -4.49 -27.76 5.51
N SER A 331 -3.66 -26.81 5.09
CA SER A 331 -3.01 -25.80 5.94
C SER A 331 -3.78 -24.48 6.04
N LEU A 332 -4.95 -24.33 5.40
CA LEU A 332 -5.60 -23.02 5.22
C LEU A 332 -5.83 -22.25 6.53
N GLU A 333 -6.46 -22.88 7.52
CA GLU A 333 -6.73 -22.24 8.83
C GLU A 333 -5.43 -21.84 9.57
N HIS A 334 -4.40 -22.68 9.44
CA HIS A 334 -3.07 -22.43 10.03
C HIS A 334 -2.35 -21.29 9.32
N MET A 335 -2.48 -21.22 7.98
CA MET A 335 -1.96 -20.13 7.16
C MET A 335 -2.62 -18.80 7.51
N LEU A 336 -3.94 -18.78 7.66
CA LEU A 336 -4.67 -17.58 8.10
C LEU A 336 -4.20 -17.14 9.49
N THR A 337 -4.12 -18.07 10.44
CA THR A 337 -3.64 -17.79 11.80
C THR A 337 -2.24 -17.18 11.80
N PHE A 338 -1.33 -17.75 11.01
CA PHE A 338 0.04 -17.25 10.92
C PHE A 338 0.12 -15.89 10.20
N LEU A 339 -0.68 -15.66 9.15
CA LEU A 339 -0.75 -14.37 8.45
C LEU A 339 -1.17 -13.24 9.39
N TYR A 340 -2.22 -13.44 10.21
CA TYR A 340 -2.64 -12.44 11.19
C TYR A 340 -1.54 -12.17 12.22
N LEU A 341 -0.87 -13.22 12.70
CA LEU A 341 0.25 -13.08 13.65
C LEU A 341 1.41 -12.29 13.05
N ALA A 342 1.84 -12.63 11.85
CA ALA A 342 2.93 -11.94 11.15
C ALA A 342 2.54 -10.49 10.84
N TYR A 343 1.31 -10.24 10.41
CA TYR A 343 0.81 -8.89 10.14
C TYR A 343 0.79 -8.03 11.41
N SER A 344 0.27 -8.53 12.53
CA SER A 344 0.30 -7.82 13.80
C SER A 344 1.73 -7.52 14.26
N MET A 345 2.66 -8.45 14.07
CA MET A 345 4.07 -8.21 14.40
C MET A 345 4.71 -7.13 13.52
N MET A 346 4.47 -7.16 12.20
CA MET A 346 4.99 -6.15 11.28
C MET A 346 4.38 -4.77 11.56
N ALA A 347 3.09 -4.69 11.87
CA ALA A 347 2.42 -3.45 12.24
C ALA A 347 2.98 -2.88 13.55
N LEU A 348 3.25 -3.73 14.55
CA LEU A 348 3.89 -3.31 15.79
C LEU A 348 5.31 -2.77 15.53
N LEU A 349 6.11 -3.43 14.69
CA LEU A 349 7.45 -2.95 14.32
C LEU A 349 7.41 -1.65 13.52
N TYR A 350 6.41 -1.48 12.65
CA TYR A 350 6.16 -0.24 11.94
C TYR A 350 5.96 0.94 12.91
N GLU A 351 5.20 0.75 13.99
CA GLU A 351 4.94 1.78 14.99
C GLU A 351 6.10 1.99 15.99
N THR A 352 6.80 0.92 16.37
CA THR A 352 7.79 0.96 17.47
C THR A 352 9.24 1.11 17.00
N VAL A 353 9.54 0.77 15.75
CA VAL A 353 10.91 0.74 15.19
C VAL A 353 10.94 1.44 13.82
N PRO A 354 10.84 2.78 13.78
CA PRO A 354 10.78 3.54 12.52
C PRO A 354 12.08 3.51 11.71
N ALA A 355 13.20 3.06 12.29
CA ALA A 355 14.49 2.99 11.60
C ALA A 355 14.48 2.10 10.34
N PHE A 356 13.52 1.19 10.21
CA PHE A 356 13.36 0.28 9.08
C PHE A 356 11.96 0.39 8.45
N GLU A 357 11.32 1.55 8.61
CA GLU A 357 9.92 1.79 8.21
C GLU A 357 9.64 1.31 6.78
N ASP A 358 10.51 1.64 5.83
CA ASP A 358 10.35 1.27 4.41
C ASP A 358 10.29 -0.25 4.22
N THR A 359 11.11 -1.00 4.96
CA THR A 359 11.08 -2.47 4.93
C THR A 359 9.76 -3.01 5.50
N TRP A 360 9.27 -2.43 6.60
CA TRP A 360 8.02 -2.87 7.24
C TRP A 360 6.80 -2.61 6.38
N ILE A 361 6.73 -1.44 5.72
CA ILE A 361 5.67 -1.08 4.78
C ILE A 361 5.58 -2.14 3.67
N GLU A 362 6.72 -2.53 3.09
CA GLU A 362 6.74 -3.54 2.03
C GLU A 362 6.31 -4.92 2.52
N CYS A 363 6.80 -5.36 3.69
CA CYS A 363 6.38 -6.62 4.30
C CYS A 363 4.86 -6.66 4.57
N LEU A 364 4.28 -5.54 5.01
CA LEU A 364 2.83 -5.42 5.21
C LEU A 364 2.06 -5.51 3.88
N GLY A 365 2.59 -4.91 2.81
CA GLY A 365 2.08 -5.06 1.45
C GLY A 365 2.10 -6.51 0.97
N ASP A 366 3.22 -7.21 1.16
CA ASP A 366 3.42 -8.62 0.78
C ASP A 366 2.46 -9.54 1.57
N LEU A 367 2.34 -9.35 2.89
CA LEU A 367 1.40 -10.11 3.73
C LEU A 367 -0.05 -9.92 3.28
N GLY A 368 -0.43 -8.69 2.92
CA GLY A 368 -1.73 -8.40 2.32
C GLY A 368 -1.94 -9.16 1.00
N ARG A 369 -0.91 -9.28 0.15
CA ARG A 369 -0.99 -10.07 -1.09
C ARG A 369 -1.14 -11.56 -0.84
N TYR A 370 -0.42 -12.12 0.13
CA TYR A 370 -0.59 -13.52 0.51
C TYR A 370 -2.03 -13.79 0.94
N ARG A 371 -2.58 -12.94 1.81
CA ARG A 371 -3.96 -13.08 2.29
C ARG A 371 -5.00 -12.91 1.18
N MET A 372 -4.79 -11.98 0.25
CA MET A 372 -5.59 -11.81 -0.97
C MET A 372 -5.51 -13.05 -1.88
N ALA A 373 -4.33 -13.67 -2.02
CA ALA A 373 -4.09 -14.75 -2.97
C ALA A 373 -4.71 -16.09 -2.54
N ILE A 374 -4.87 -16.32 -1.24
CA ILE A 374 -5.48 -17.55 -0.69
C ILE A 374 -6.99 -17.45 -0.52
N GLU A 375 -7.57 -16.26 -0.68
CA GLU A 375 -9.02 -16.07 -0.64
C GLU A 375 -9.63 -16.36 -2.02
N ASP A 376 -10.22 -17.54 -2.14
CA ASP A 376 -10.87 -18.04 -3.34
C ASP A 376 -12.41 -17.96 -3.26
N ASP A 377 -12.99 -18.02 -2.05
CA ASP A 377 -14.44 -18.16 -1.85
C ASP A 377 -15.14 -16.83 -1.49
N ASP A 378 -14.51 -15.94 -0.72
CA ASP A 378 -15.10 -14.65 -0.35
C ASP A 378 -14.50 -13.47 -1.16
N ILE A 379 -15.24 -13.04 -2.17
CA ILE A 379 -14.88 -11.90 -3.02
C ILE A 379 -14.68 -10.61 -2.20
N ARG A 380 -15.43 -10.42 -1.11
CA ARG A 380 -15.33 -9.21 -0.28
C ARG A 380 -14.03 -9.20 0.51
N ASP A 381 -13.68 -10.31 1.13
CA ASP A 381 -12.41 -10.42 1.86
C ASP A 381 -11.23 -10.25 0.91
N ARG A 382 -11.31 -10.83 -0.29
CA ARG A 382 -10.31 -10.63 -1.35
C ARG A 382 -10.16 -9.15 -1.72
N GLU A 383 -11.26 -8.42 -1.90
CA GLU A 383 -11.24 -6.98 -2.19
C GLU A 383 -10.66 -6.16 -1.04
N VAL A 384 -11.02 -6.47 0.21
CA VAL A 384 -10.47 -5.82 1.42
C VAL A 384 -8.96 -5.97 1.44
N TRP A 385 -8.43 -7.19 1.29
CA TRP A 385 -6.99 -7.43 1.34
C TRP A 385 -6.24 -6.92 0.11
N THR A 386 -6.91 -6.84 -1.04
CA THR A 386 -6.39 -6.10 -2.21
C THR A 386 -6.23 -4.62 -1.86
N GLY A 387 -7.21 -4.01 -1.18
CA GLY A 387 -7.16 -2.63 -0.71
C GLY A 387 -6.04 -2.39 0.31
N VAL A 388 -5.93 -3.25 1.33
CA VAL A 388 -4.86 -3.18 2.34
C VAL A 388 -3.48 -3.26 1.68
N SER A 389 -3.29 -4.23 0.80
CA SER A 389 -2.02 -4.39 0.10
C SER A 389 -1.69 -3.19 -0.80
N ARG A 390 -2.68 -2.69 -1.55
CA ARG A 390 -2.54 -1.51 -2.41
C ARG A 390 -2.15 -0.27 -1.59
N HIS A 391 -2.77 -0.06 -0.43
CA HIS A 391 -2.43 1.03 0.48
C HIS A 391 -0.95 1.01 0.87
N TRP A 392 -0.44 -0.15 1.31
CA TRP A 392 0.96 -0.28 1.72
C TRP A 392 1.94 -0.07 0.56
N TYR A 393 1.72 -0.67 -0.62
CA TYR A 393 2.62 -0.43 -1.75
C TYR A 393 2.57 0.98 -2.30
N ARG A 394 1.41 1.63 -2.24
CA ARG A 394 1.30 3.04 -2.61
C ARG A 394 2.16 3.90 -1.70
N LYS A 395 2.02 3.71 -0.37
CA LYS A 395 2.88 4.37 0.62
C LYS A 395 4.36 4.08 0.40
N ALA A 396 4.74 2.83 0.10
CA ALA A 396 6.12 2.48 -0.26
C ALA A 396 6.60 3.24 -1.50
N SER A 397 5.77 3.28 -2.55
CA SER A 397 6.12 3.92 -3.83
C SER A 397 6.26 5.43 -3.72
N GLU A 398 5.61 6.07 -2.76
CA GLU A 398 5.77 7.50 -2.52
C GLU A 398 7.08 7.83 -1.79
N LYS A 399 7.54 6.91 -0.92
CA LYS A 399 8.84 7.04 -0.27
C LYS A 399 9.99 6.70 -1.21
N SER A 400 9.81 5.70 -2.06
CA SER A 400 10.79 5.22 -3.03
C SER A 400 10.25 5.24 -4.47
N PRO A 401 9.98 6.43 -5.05
CA PRO A 401 9.31 6.55 -6.35
C PRO A 401 10.13 6.07 -7.54
N THR A 402 11.43 5.85 -7.36
CA THR A 402 12.32 5.37 -8.42
C THR A 402 12.38 3.84 -8.51
N THR A 403 11.70 3.12 -7.61
CA THR A 403 11.80 1.66 -7.47
C THR A 403 10.69 0.93 -8.24
N GLY A 404 11.05 0.28 -9.34
CA GLY A 404 10.12 -0.39 -10.26
C GLY A 404 9.31 -1.50 -9.62
N ARG A 405 9.91 -2.28 -8.71
CA ARG A 405 9.28 -3.43 -8.05
C ARG A 405 7.98 -3.08 -7.32
N LEU A 406 7.90 -1.86 -6.76
CA LEU A 406 6.69 -1.39 -6.08
C LEU A 406 5.53 -1.18 -7.07
N TYR A 407 5.82 -0.62 -8.24
CA TYR A 407 4.83 -0.45 -9.31
C TYR A 407 4.43 -1.79 -9.92
N HIS A 408 5.34 -2.76 -10.04
CA HIS A 408 4.97 -4.13 -10.44
C HIS A 408 3.92 -4.75 -9.50
N HIS A 409 4.08 -4.60 -8.19
CA HIS A 409 3.10 -5.09 -7.23
C HIS A 409 1.76 -4.34 -7.33
N LEU A 410 1.81 -3.02 -7.50
CA LEU A 410 0.60 -2.20 -7.76
C LEU A 410 -0.11 -2.63 -9.05
N ALA A 411 0.64 -3.02 -10.10
CA ALA A 411 0.05 -3.55 -11.33
C ALA A 411 -0.73 -4.84 -11.06
N ILE A 412 -0.18 -5.79 -10.30
CA ILE A 412 -0.91 -7.02 -9.94
C ILE A 412 -2.22 -6.71 -9.21
N LEU A 413 -2.20 -5.69 -8.34
CA LEU A 413 -3.33 -5.25 -7.51
C LEU A 413 -4.34 -4.35 -8.23
N ALA A 414 -4.03 -3.89 -9.45
CA ALA A 414 -4.90 -3.03 -10.24
C ALA A 414 -6.02 -3.79 -10.96
N ARG A 415 -6.05 -5.14 -10.89
CA ARG A 415 -7.15 -5.94 -11.47
C ARG A 415 -8.50 -5.57 -10.86
N PRO A 416 -9.58 -5.48 -11.67
CA PRO A 416 -9.67 -5.80 -13.10
C PRO A 416 -9.32 -4.65 -14.06
N ASN A 417 -8.88 -3.48 -13.59
CA ASN A 417 -8.60 -2.31 -14.43
C ASN A 417 -7.37 -2.56 -15.34
N ALA A 418 -7.58 -2.77 -16.63
CA ALA A 418 -6.53 -3.10 -17.59
C ALA A 418 -5.62 -1.91 -17.92
N LEU A 419 -6.18 -0.70 -18.04
CA LEU A 419 -5.40 0.52 -18.29
C LEU A 419 -4.46 0.82 -17.13
N GLN A 420 -4.96 0.75 -15.89
CA GLN A 420 -4.15 0.96 -14.70
C GLN A 420 -3.07 -0.12 -14.53
N GLN A 421 -3.37 -1.38 -14.86
CA GLN A 421 -2.37 -2.45 -14.91
C GLN A 421 -1.25 -2.12 -15.91
N LEU A 422 -1.60 -1.74 -17.14
CA LEU A 422 -0.64 -1.39 -18.18
C LEU A 422 0.24 -0.21 -17.75
N TYR A 423 -0.36 0.84 -17.21
CA TYR A 423 0.36 1.99 -16.65
C TYR A 423 1.39 1.56 -15.59
N PHE A 424 0.98 0.77 -14.59
CA PHE A 424 1.90 0.37 -13.53
C PHE A 424 3.01 -0.58 -14.01
N TYR A 425 2.71 -1.52 -14.92
CA TYR A 425 3.73 -2.40 -15.48
C TYR A 425 4.73 -1.64 -16.35
N THR A 426 4.27 -0.71 -17.18
CA THR A 426 5.15 0.10 -18.03
C THR A 426 5.98 1.07 -17.18
N LYS A 427 5.38 1.72 -16.17
CA LYS A 427 6.10 2.51 -15.16
C LYS A 427 7.16 1.69 -14.44
N SER A 428 6.85 0.47 -14.01
CA SER A 428 7.82 -0.45 -13.38
C SER A 428 9.08 -0.70 -14.21
N LEU A 429 9.02 -0.50 -15.53
CA LEU A 429 10.14 -0.68 -16.46
C LEU A 429 10.84 0.63 -16.84
N CYS A 430 10.19 1.78 -16.63
CA CYS A 430 10.65 3.11 -17.09
C CYS A 430 11.05 4.05 -15.94
N VAL A 431 11.12 3.56 -14.71
CA VAL A 431 11.72 4.28 -13.57
C VAL A 431 13.23 4.00 -13.48
N PRO A 432 14.03 4.84 -12.79
CA PRO A 432 15.48 4.68 -12.70
C PRO A 432 15.98 3.32 -12.20
N ILE A 433 15.25 2.65 -11.31
CA ILE A 433 15.55 1.29 -10.85
C ILE A 433 14.47 0.35 -11.40
N PRO A 434 14.57 -0.08 -12.67
CA PRO A 434 13.54 -0.88 -13.32
C PRO A 434 13.47 -2.28 -12.72
N PHE A 435 12.29 -2.90 -12.77
CA PHE A 435 12.08 -4.28 -12.33
C PHE A 435 11.84 -5.21 -13.52
N SER A 436 12.87 -5.97 -13.90
CA SER A 436 12.90 -6.77 -15.13
C SER A 436 11.84 -7.87 -15.17
N SER A 437 11.50 -8.51 -14.05
CA SER A 437 10.45 -9.55 -14.00
C SER A 437 9.06 -9.02 -14.38
N ALA A 438 8.85 -7.69 -14.40
CA ALA A 438 7.64 -7.10 -14.95
C ALA A 438 7.43 -7.42 -16.44
N ARG A 439 8.52 -7.67 -17.20
CA ARG A 439 8.44 -8.05 -18.63
C ARG A 439 7.74 -9.39 -18.85
N GLU A 440 7.89 -10.34 -17.93
CA GLU A 440 7.17 -11.61 -17.98
C GLU A 440 5.76 -11.47 -17.41
N SER A 441 5.62 -10.72 -16.32
CA SER A 441 4.32 -10.57 -15.62
C SER A 441 3.27 -9.82 -16.45
N ILE A 442 3.68 -8.79 -17.20
CA ILE A 442 2.79 -8.01 -18.07
C ILE A 442 2.18 -8.87 -19.18
N MET A 443 2.81 -9.97 -19.58
CA MET A 443 2.23 -10.89 -20.57
C MET A 443 0.89 -11.47 -20.11
N THR A 444 0.65 -11.58 -18.79
CA THR A 444 -0.67 -12.01 -18.27
C THR A 444 -1.81 -11.02 -18.57
N LEU A 445 -1.48 -9.77 -18.90
CA LEU A 445 -2.41 -8.76 -19.39
C LEU A 445 -2.53 -8.82 -20.92
N PHE A 446 -1.43 -9.08 -21.63
CA PHE A 446 -1.39 -9.08 -23.09
C PHE A 446 -1.91 -10.37 -23.73
N ASP A 447 -1.54 -11.55 -23.23
CA ASP A 447 -1.90 -12.84 -23.86
C ASP A 447 -3.42 -12.99 -24.12
N PRO A 448 -4.34 -12.58 -23.20
CA PRO A 448 -5.77 -12.66 -23.47
C PRO A 448 -6.29 -11.75 -24.59
N VAL A 449 -5.62 -10.62 -24.84
CA VAL A 449 -5.98 -9.72 -25.94
C VAL A 449 -5.19 -10.03 -27.21
N LEU A 450 -4.03 -10.69 -27.13
CA LEU A 450 -3.29 -11.15 -28.31
C LEU A 450 -3.86 -12.46 -28.87
N SER A 451 -4.52 -13.26 -28.03
CA SER A 451 -5.34 -14.37 -28.49
C SER A 451 -6.66 -13.85 -29.09
N ASN A 452 -7.20 -14.54 -30.08
CA ASN A 452 -8.54 -14.27 -30.64
C ASN A 452 -9.67 -14.66 -29.68
N SER A 453 -9.42 -14.59 -28.37
CA SER A 453 -10.38 -14.90 -27.33
C SER A 453 -11.28 -13.68 -27.08
N PRO A 454 -12.58 -13.89 -26.74
CA PRO A 454 -13.45 -12.79 -26.36
C PRO A 454 -12.87 -12.04 -25.15
N SER A 455 -12.48 -10.77 -25.34
CA SER A 455 -12.03 -9.91 -24.26
C SER A 455 -13.23 -9.44 -23.43
N ARG A 456 -13.06 -9.38 -22.10
CA ARG A 456 -14.04 -8.78 -21.18
C ARG A 456 -13.87 -7.27 -21.03
N LEU A 457 -12.85 -6.70 -21.68
CA LEU A 457 -12.56 -5.27 -21.64
C LEU A 457 -13.50 -4.49 -22.55
N ALA A 458 -13.66 -3.19 -22.28
CA ALA A 458 -14.29 -2.31 -23.24
C ALA A 458 -13.49 -2.34 -24.57
N PRO A 459 -14.14 -2.23 -25.74
CA PRO A 459 -13.45 -2.35 -27.03
C PRO A 459 -12.25 -1.42 -27.18
N VAL A 460 -12.36 -0.17 -26.73
CA VAL A 460 -11.27 0.82 -26.73
C VAL A 460 -10.09 0.41 -25.84
N ASP A 461 -10.35 -0.07 -24.62
CA ASP A 461 -9.30 -0.54 -23.71
C ASP A 461 -8.63 -1.80 -24.27
N ALA A 462 -9.42 -2.69 -24.87
CA ALA A 462 -8.91 -3.91 -25.50
C ALA A 462 -7.98 -3.56 -26.69
N ALA A 463 -8.36 -2.60 -27.52
CA ALA A 463 -7.55 -2.12 -28.64
C ALA A 463 -6.24 -1.48 -28.14
N PHE A 464 -6.32 -0.59 -27.16
CA PHE A 464 -5.14 0.06 -26.55
C PHE A 464 -4.15 -0.95 -25.97
N VAL A 465 -4.64 -1.89 -25.17
CA VAL A 465 -3.81 -2.93 -24.54
C VAL A 465 -3.25 -3.89 -25.60
N ARG A 466 -3.99 -4.18 -26.68
CA ARG A 466 -3.51 -5.00 -27.80
C ARG A 466 -2.38 -4.31 -28.55
N VAL A 467 -2.51 -3.03 -28.90
CA VAL A 467 -1.43 -2.25 -29.55
C VAL A 467 -0.15 -2.30 -28.71
N HIS A 468 -0.27 -2.00 -27.41
CA HIS A 468 0.88 -2.10 -26.50
C HIS A 468 1.43 -3.53 -26.41
N GLY A 469 0.58 -4.55 -26.37
CA GLY A 469 0.98 -5.96 -26.34
C GLY A 469 1.75 -6.39 -27.58
N ILE A 470 1.33 -5.93 -28.76
CA ILE A 470 2.00 -6.20 -30.05
C ILE A 470 3.36 -5.49 -30.08
N LEU A 471 3.39 -4.18 -29.79
CA LEU A 471 4.63 -3.38 -29.74
C LEU A 471 5.64 -3.94 -28.72
N PHE A 472 5.14 -4.41 -27.56
CA PHE A 472 5.97 -4.93 -26.48
C PHE A 472 6.54 -6.31 -26.78
N SER A 473 5.68 -7.25 -27.22
CA SER A 473 6.04 -8.66 -27.39
C SER A 473 6.54 -9.02 -28.79
N LYS A 474 6.31 -8.14 -29.78
CA LYS A 474 6.54 -8.38 -31.21
C LYS A 474 5.78 -9.59 -31.76
N LYS A 475 4.67 -9.97 -31.11
CA LYS A 475 3.74 -11.02 -31.54
C LYS A 475 2.52 -10.41 -32.21
N SER A 476 1.87 -11.15 -33.10
CA SER A 476 0.66 -10.72 -33.82
C SER A 476 0.83 -9.38 -34.55
N TRP A 477 2.01 -9.18 -35.15
CA TRP A 477 2.39 -7.93 -35.84
C TRP A 477 1.45 -7.59 -36.99
N ASP A 478 0.88 -8.62 -37.63
CA ASP A 478 -0.13 -8.53 -38.70
C ASP A 478 -1.40 -7.80 -38.28
N GLN A 479 -1.69 -7.70 -36.97
CA GLN A 479 -2.88 -7.05 -36.43
C GLN A 479 -2.60 -5.63 -35.91
N LEU A 480 -1.36 -5.14 -35.99
CA LEU A 480 -0.97 -3.88 -35.37
C LEU A 480 -1.74 -2.69 -35.95
N ASP A 481 -1.73 -2.54 -37.27
CA ASP A 481 -2.38 -1.43 -37.97
C ASP A 481 -3.89 -1.41 -37.71
N ASP A 482 -4.55 -2.58 -37.81
CA ASP A 482 -5.98 -2.73 -37.51
C ASP A 482 -6.29 -2.38 -36.04
N SER A 483 -5.41 -2.73 -35.11
CA SER A 483 -5.58 -2.43 -33.68
C SER A 483 -5.38 -0.95 -33.37
N MET A 484 -4.40 -0.31 -34.03
CA MET A 484 -4.15 1.13 -33.94
C MET A 484 -5.33 1.92 -34.49
N ALA A 485 -5.79 1.59 -35.70
CA ALA A 485 -6.96 2.20 -36.33
C ALA A 485 -8.21 2.02 -35.47
N SER A 486 -8.45 0.81 -34.95
CA SER A 486 -9.60 0.54 -34.08
C SER A 486 -9.57 1.36 -32.79
N PHE A 487 -8.40 1.57 -32.18
CA PHE A 487 -8.27 2.43 -31.01
C PHE A 487 -8.56 3.90 -31.36
N ASP A 488 -7.93 4.40 -32.42
CA ASP A 488 -8.06 5.78 -32.89
C ASP A 488 -9.53 6.12 -33.23
N GLU A 489 -10.25 5.23 -33.91
CA GLU A 489 -11.67 5.40 -34.25
C GLU A 489 -12.59 5.45 -33.02
N LEU A 490 -12.25 4.70 -31.95
CA LEU A 490 -13.08 4.59 -30.76
C LEU A 490 -12.78 5.67 -29.71
N LEU A 491 -11.62 6.32 -29.79
CA LEU A 491 -11.08 7.15 -28.72
C LEU A 491 -11.93 8.40 -28.46
N ASP A 492 -12.21 9.22 -29.48
CA ASP A 492 -12.95 10.49 -29.31
C ASP A 492 -14.32 10.28 -28.64
N ASP A 493 -15.02 9.29 -29.16
CA ASP A 493 -16.32 8.83 -28.71
C ASP A 493 -16.28 8.30 -27.27
N HIS A 494 -15.20 7.62 -26.90
CA HIS A 494 -14.98 7.14 -25.54
C HIS A 494 -14.69 8.27 -24.55
N ILE A 495 -13.89 9.27 -24.94
CA ILE A 495 -13.62 10.47 -24.13
C ILE A 495 -14.95 11.19 -23.84
N ALA A 496 -15.77 11.40 -24.88
CA ALA A 496 -17.06 12.07 -24.75
C ALA A 496 -18.02 11.32 -23.80
N ARG A 497 -18.06 9.98 -23.88
CA ARG A 497 -18.95 9.16 -23.02
C ARG A 497 -18.48 9.04 -21.58
N THR A 498 -17.17 9.04 -21.33
CA THR A 498 -16.61 8.85 -19.98
C THR A 498 -16.47 10.16 -19.19
N ALA A 499 -16.36 11.30 -19.88
CA ALA A 499 -16.31 12.64 -19.31
C ALA A 499 -15.29 12.73 -18.15
N LYS A 500 -15.73 13.06 -16.92
CA LYS A 500 -14.81 13.19 -15.77
C LYS A 500 -14.03 11.92 -15.42
N ARG A 501 -14.53 10.73 -15.77
CA ARG A 501 -13.78 9.48 -15.56
C ARG A 501 -12.56 9.38 -16.48
N TRP A 502 -12.54 10.14 -17.59
CA TRP A 502 -11.40 10.21 -18.49
C TRP A 502 -10.19 10.91 -17.87
N LEU A 503 -10.36 11.74 -16.84
CA LEU A 503 -9.23 12.40 -16.20
C LEU A 503 -8.16 11.39 -15.77
N GLU A 504 -8.59 10.30 -15.12
CA GLU A 504 -7.73 9.21 -14.67
C GLU A 504 -7.20 8.36 -15.85
N SER A 505 -8.09 7.92 -16.75
CA SER A 505 -7.69 7.15 -17.93
C SER A 505 -6.69 7.92 -18.82
N GLY A 506 -6.85 9.24 -18.92
CA GLY A 506 -6.05 10.11 -19.76
C GLY A 506 -4.58 10.11 -19.36
N TYR A 507 -4.25 10.29 -18.08
CA TYR A 507 -2.86 10.22 -17.66
C TYR A 507 -2.30 8.79 -17.66
N TYR A 508 -3.12 7.74 -17.46
CA TYR A 508 -2.66 6.35 -17.64
C TYR A 508 -2.24 6.08 -19.08
N ILE A 509 -3.03 6.54 -20.04
CA ILE A 509 -2.75 6.41 -21.47
C ILE A 509 -1.51 7.23 -21.84
N GLY A 510 -1.46 8.51 -21.46
CA GLY A 510 -0.32 9.38 -21.74
C GLY A 510 1.00 8.82 -21.20
N ILE A 511 1.03 8.36 -19.94
CA ILE A 511 2.23 7.77 -19.35
C ILE A 511 2.61 6.44 -20.03
N SER A 512 1.63 5.59 -20.34
CA SER A 512 1.89 4.31 -21.03
C SER A 512 2.50 4.55 -22.43
N MET A 513 2.03 5.58 -23.14
CA MET A 513 2.58 5.99 -24.43
C MET A 513 3.98 6.59 -24.32
N ALA A 514 4.22 7.47 -23.35
CA ALA A 514 5.57 7.94 -23.07
C ALA A 514 6.53 6.77 -22.80
N CYS A 515 6.08 5.76 -22.05
CA CYS A 515 6.84 4.55 -21.80
C CYS A 515 7.07 3.71 -23.06
N SER A 516 6.10 3.62 -24.00
CA SER A 516 6.30 2.89 -25.26
C SER A 516 7.28 3.59 -26.19
N LEU A 517 7.28 4.93 -26.23
CA LEU A 517 8.28 5.73 -26.96
C LEU A 517 9.70 5.48 -26.44
N LEU A 518 9.85 5.29 -25.13
CA LEU A 518 11.10 4.86 -24.48
C LEU A 518 11.41 3.36 -24.65
N GLY A 519 10.65 2.63 -25.48
CA GLY A 519 10.82 1.20 -25.70
C GLY A 519 10.63 0.37 -24.43
N TYR A 520 9.77 0.84 -23.52
CA TYR A 520 9.55 0.25 -22.20
C TYR A 520 10.84 0.10 -21.40
N GLY A 521 11.68 1.15 -21.43
CA GLY A 521 12.95 1.22 -20.72
C GLY A 521 14.07 0.35 -21.33
N ALA A 522 13.94 -0.07 -22.59
CA ALA A 522 14.99 -0.84 -23.25
C ALA A 522 16.20 0.05 -23.58
N GLU A 523 17.39 -0.33 -23.13
CA GLU A 523 18.64 0.41 -23.39
C GLU A 523 18.96 0.55 -24.89
N SER A 524 18.43 -0.34 -25.73
CA SER A 524 18.60 -0.29 -27.18
C SER A 524 17.74 0.78 -27.87
N ASN A 525 16.70 1.30 -27.20
CA ASN A 525 15.78 2.29 -27.76
C ASN A 525 16.51 3.62 -28.04
N VAL A 526 16.14 4.27 -29.15
CA VAL A 526 16.81 5.49 -29.62
C VAL A 526 16.73 6.65 -28.63
N LEU A 527 15.58 6.84 -27.98
CA LEU A 527 15.39 7.89 -26.97
C LEU A 527 16.18 7.56 -25.69
N MET A 528 16.13 6.30 -25.22
CA MET A 528 16.90 5.86 -24.05
C MET A 528 18.42 6.06 -24.27
N ARG A 529 18.92 5.77 -25.47
CA ARG A 529 20.32 6.02 -25.84
C ARG A 529 20.67 7.50 -25.92
N ALA A 530 19.76 8.32 -26.46
CA ALA A 530 19.95 9.76 -26.55
C ALA A 530 19.98 10.42 -25.16
N MET A 531 19.11 10.00 -24.25
CA MET A 531 19.03 10.49 -22.87
C MET A 531 20.24 10.07 -22.00
N SER A 532 20.85 8.93 -22.31
CA SER A 532 22.00 8.42 -21.53
C SER A 532 23.30 9.21 -21.76
N LYS A 533 23.38 10.01 -22.84
CA LYS A 533 24.53 10.85 -23.13
C LYS A 533 24.33 12.20 -22.44
N LYS A 534 25.17 12.51 -21.44
CA LYS A 534 25.07 13.78 -20.71
C LYS A 534 25.29 14.97 -21.66
N PRO A 535 24.56 16.08 -21.48
CA PRO A 535 24.72 17.28 -22.32
C PRO A 535 26.08 17.99 -22.17
N GLU A 536 26.90 17.69 -21.15
CA GLU A 536 28.19 18.36 -20.91
C GLU A 536 29.38 17.76 -21.67
N GLU A 537 29.25 16.59 -22.32
CA GLU A 537 30.35 15.95 -23.07
C GLU A 537 30.43 16.37 -24.55
N THR A 538 29.65 17.35 -25.00
CA THR A 538 29.63 17.80 -26.40
C THR A 538 30.66 18.87 -26.78
N ASP A 539 31.51 19.32 -25.85
CA ASP A 539 32.49 20.39 -26.11
C ASP A 539 33.95 19.93 -26.25
N VAL A 540 34.24 18.85 -27.00
CA VAL A 540 35.52 18.72 -27.75
C VAL A 540 35.35 17.72 -28.91
N PRO A 541 35.57 18.09 -30.19
CA PRO A 541 35.78 17.10 -31.23
C PRO A 541 37.24 16.64 -31.16
N MET A 542 37.51 15.57 -30.42
CA MET A 542 38.79 14.85 -30.54
C MET A 542 38.50 13.38 -30.85
N ASP A 543 38.88 13.04 -32.08
CA ASP A 543 38.88 11.76 -32.75
C ASP A 543 37.63 11.38 -33.55
N GLY A 544 37.87 11.12 -34.85
CA GLY A 544 36.89 10.95 -35.91
C GLY A 544 36.15 9.63 -35.89
N SER A 545 35.63 9.23 -34.72
CA SER A 545 34.53 8.28 -34.66
C SER A 545 33.25 9.06 -34.84
N THR A 546 32.76 9.15 -36.08
CA THR A 546 31.35 9.44 -36.36
C THR A 546 30.52 8.39 -35.63
N ILE A 547 30.10 8.73 -34.41
CA ILE A 547 29.26 7.87 -33.58
C ILE A 547 27.94 7.72 -34.34
N SER A 548 27.67 6.50 -34.81
CA SER A 548 26.41 6.12 -35.45
C SER A 548 25.23 6.71 -34.69
N GLU A 549 24.56 7.71 -35.28
CA GLU A 549 23.18 8.05 -34.95
C GLU A 549 22.41 6.73 -35.00
N ALA A 550 21.81 6.35 -33.87
CA ALA A 550 21.06 5.12 -33.82
C ALA A 550 19.81 5.33 -34.69
N THR A 551 19.75 4.64 -35.82
CA THR A 551 18.58 4.70 -36.69
C THR A 551 17.37 4.18 -35.91
N PRO A 552 16.23 4.90 -35.90
CA PRO A 552 15.00 4.40 -35.28
C PRO A 552 14.63 3.06 -35.89
N ASP A 553 14.30 2.09 -35.04
CA ASP A 553 13.77 0.81 -35.52
C ASP A 553 12.30 0.97 -35.94
N GLU A 554 11.79 -0.04 -36.63
CA GLU A 554 10.39 -0.08 -37.09
C GLU A 554 9.42 0.00 -35.91
N THR A 555 9.73 -0.65 -34.80
CA THR A 555 8.91 -0.64 -33.58
C THR A 555 8.76 0.76 -33.01
N PHE A 556 9.85 1.53 -32.91
CA PHE A 556 9.82 2.93 -32.48
C PHE A 556 9.01 3.79 -33.44
N SER A 557 9.19 3.59 -34.75
CA SER A 557 8.51 4.38 -35.78
C SER A 557 6.98 4.23 -35.71
N LEU A 558 6.50 3.00 -35.49
CA LEU A 558 5.08 2.69 -35.31
C LEU A 558 4.55 3.14 -33.94
N ALA A 559 5.34 3.00 -32.88
CA ALA A 559 4.97 3.55 -31.56
C ALA A 559 4.81 5.08 -31.62
N LEU A 560 5.67 5.78 -32.38
CA LEU A 560 5.59 7.22 -32.60
C LEU A 560 4.38 7.61 -33.46
N GLU A 561 4.06 6.83 -34.49
CA GLU A 561 2.85 7.03 -35.29
C GLU A 561 1.59 6.88 -34.44
N PHE A 562 1.48 5.78 -33.71
CA PHE A 562 0.39 5.56 -32.75
C PHE A 562 0.29 6.71 -31.75
N ALA A 563 1.44 7.14 -31.22
CA ALA A 563 1.46 8.24 -30.27
C ALA A 563 0.96 9.55 -30.86
N THR A 564 1.41 9.87 -32.07
CA THR A 564 1.06 11.09 -32.79
C THR A 564 -0.43 11.15 -33.11
N ASN A 565 -1.02 10.04 -33.58
CA ASN A 565 -2.45 9.97 -33.89
C ASN A 565 -3.30 10.19 -32.64
N THR A 566 -2.99 9.47 -31.57
CA THR A 566 -3.69 9.59 -30.29
C THR A 566 -3.57 11.01 -29.72
N ILE A 567 -2.37 11.62 -29.73
CA ILE A 567 -2.17 13.01 -29.28
C ILE A 567 -3.02 13.96 -30.13
N SER A 568 -3.07 13.75 -31.45
CA SER A 568 -3.84 14.60 -32.36
C SER A 568 -5.33 14.52 -32.09
N ILE A 569 -5.88 13.33 -31.84
CA ILE A 569 -7.30 13.14 -31.46
C ILE A 569 -7.60 13.89 -30.16
N VAL A 570 -6.76 13.72 -29.13
CA VAL A 570 -6.98 14.37 -27.83
C VAL A 570 -6.85 15.90 -27.92
N LEU A 571 -5.84 16.42 -28.64
CA LEU A 571 -5.67 17.86 -28.84
C LEU A 571 -6.77 18.47 -29.72
N SER A 572 -7.41 17.69 -30.59
CA SER A 572 -8.55 18.11 -31.40
C SER A 572 -9.82 18.34 -30.56
N ARG A 573 -9.81 18.01 -29.26
CA ARG A 573 -10.86 18.36 -28.31
C ARG A 573 -10.50 19.62 -27.51
N TRP A 574 -9.98 20.66 -28.18
CA TRP A 574 -9.59 21.89 -27.49
C TRP A 574 -10.77 22.52 -26.74
N GLY A 575 -10.54 22.89 -25.49
CA GLY A 575 -11.58 23.35 -24.56
C GLY A 575 -12.26 22.24 -23.74
N ASP A 576 -12.07 20.95 -24.07
CA ASP A 576 -12.53 19.84 -23.22
C ASP A 576 -11.55 19.66 -22.05
N THR A 577 -11.93 20.18 -20.88
CA THR A 577 -11.11 20.10 -19.66
C THR A 577 -10.78 18.67 -19.21
N ASN A 578 -11.54 17.65 -19.65
CA ASN A 578 -11.26 16.26 -19.29
C ASN A 578 -10.00 15.71 -19.95
N THR A 579 -9.55 16.33 -21.05
CA THR A 579 -8.34 15.92 -21.78
C THR A 579 -7.05 16.42 -21.18
N LEU A 580 -7.13 17.40 -20.27
CA LEU A 580 -5.96 18.12 -19.77
C LEU A 580 -4.95 17.23 -19.04
N PRO A 581 -5.31 16.20 -18.25
CA PRO A 581 -4.30 15.34 -17.62
C PRO A 581 -3.44 14.60 -18.65
N PHE A 582 -4.05 14.11 -19.74
CA PHE A 582 -3.31 13.52 -20.85
C PHE A 582 -2.35 14.55 -21.46
N VAL A 583 -2.86 15.74 -21.81
CA VAL A 583 -2.06 16.81 -22.43
C VAL A 583 -0.89 17.21 -21.53
N HIS A 584 -1.13 17.37 -20.22
CA HIS A 584 -0.11 17.68 -19.25
C HIS A 584 1.00 16.63 -19.23
N THR A 585 0.66 15.33 -19.10
CA THR A 585 1.67 14.26 -19.09
C THR A 585 2.51 14.22 -20.36
N MET A 586 1.90 14.40 -21.54
CA MET A 586 2.62 14.41 -22.81
C MET A 586 3.47 15.67 -23.00
N MET A 587 3.02 16.84 -22.54
CA MET A 587 3.81 18.07 -22.59
C MET A 587 5.00 18.02 -21.62
N VAL A 588 4.87 17.39 -20.46
CA VAL A 588 6.01 17.13 -19.55
C VAL A 588 7.04 16.25 -20.24
N PHE A 589 6.62 15.15 -20.88
CA PHE A 589 7.49 14.28 -21.65
C PHE A 589 8.22 15.06 -22.77
N MET A 590 7.49 15.82 -23.59
CA MET A 590 8.08 16.60 -24.68
C MET A 590 9.07 17.65 -24.17
N ASN A 591 8.71 18.40 -23.13
CA ASN A 591 9.60 19.39 -22.50
C ASN A 591 10.87 18.76 -21.89
N TYR A 592 10.82 17.50 -21.47
CA TYR A 592 12.03 16.79 -21.07
C TYR A 592 12.90 16.43 -22.28
N MET A 593 12.29 15.98 -23.38
CA MET A 593 13.01 15.61 -24.60
C MET A 593 13.76 16.78 -25.25
N THR A 594 13.27 18.02 -25.12
CA THR A 594 13.97 19.20 -25.66
C THR A 594 15.35 19.44 -25.05
N ARG A 595 15.64 18.86 -23.87
CA ARG A 595 16.96 18.94 -23.23
C ARG A 595 18.02 18.08 -23.94
N TYR A 596 17.58 17.15 -24.79
CA TYR A 596 18.44 16.22 -25.52
C TYR A 596 18.20 16.40 -27.02
N PRO A 597 19.03 17.18 -27.74
CA PRO A 597 18.84 17.46 -29.17
C PRO A 597 18.67 16.20 -30.04
N ALA A 598 19.42 15.14 -29.73
CA ALA A 598 19.31 13.86 -30.43
C ALA A 598 18.01 13.08 -30.12
N ALA A 599 17.36 13.34 -28.99
CA ALA A 599 16.08 12.72 -28.65
C ALA A 599 14.92 13.45 -29.34
N ILE A 600 14.89 14.79 -29.23
CA ILE A 600 13.82 15.61 -29.81
C ILE A 600 13.81 15.55 -31.34
N SER A 601 14.97 15.38 -32.00
CA SER A 601 15.06 15.22 -33.46
C SER A 601 14.27 14.01 -33.99
N HIS A 602 14.06 12.98 -33.17
CA HIS A 602 13.25 11.82 -33.54
C HIS A 602 11.74 12.04 -33.36
N LEU A 603 11.32 13.11 -32.67
CA LEU A 603 9.93 13.36 -32.27
C LEU A 603 9.35 14.61 -32.95
N GLU A 604 10.15 15.66 -33.10
CA GLU A 604 9.70 17.01 -33.44
C GLU A 604 8.99 17.12 -34.80
N GLU A 605 9.29 16.25 -35.75
CA GLU A 605 8.70 16.31 -37.09
C GLU A 605 7.26 15.79 -37.09
N LYS A 606 7.00 14.71 -36.34
CA LYS A 606 5.68 14.08 -36.28
C LYS A 606 4.77 14.71 -35.22
N TYR A 607 5.32 15.31 -34.16
CA TYR A 607 4.52 15.87 -33.09
C TYR A 607 3.57 17.00 -33.60
N PRO A 608 2.28 17.00 -33.20
CA PRO A 608 1.27 17.89 -33.78
C PRO A 608 1.29 19.32 -33.21
N TRP A 609 2.40 20.05 -33.41
CA TRP A 609 2.62 21.40 -32.85
C TRP A 609 1.52 22.41 -33.14
N LYS A 610 0.92 22.38 -34.34
CA LYS A 610 -0.19 23.28 -34.70
C LYS A 610 -1.43 23.04 -33.83
N LEU A 611 -1.80 21.77 -33.58
CA LEU A 611 -2.88 21.43 -32.67
C LEU A 611 -2.56 21.86 -31.23
N THR A 612 -1.32 21.68 -30.80
CA THR A 612 -0.86 22.15 -29.48
C THR A 612 -1.05 23.65 -29.35
N SER A 613 -0.73 24.44 -30.38
CA SER A 613 -0.94 25.90 -30.36
C SER A 613 -2.42 26.29 -30.22
N PHE A 614 -3.33 25.57 -30.91
CA PHE A 614 -4.78 25.80 -30.77
C PHE A 614 -5.27 25.43 -29.37
N MET A 615 -4.85 24.29 -28.83
CA MET A 615 -5.17 23.88 -27.46
C MET A 615 -4.71 24.94 -26.45
N LEU A 616 -3.45 25.39 -26.53
CA LEU A 616 -2.90 26.41 -25.63
C LEU A 616 -3.65 27.74 -25.72
N ASN A 617 -3.97 28.19 -26.94
CA ASN A 617 -4.75 29.42 -27.15
C ASN A 617 -6.19 29.30 -26.61
N SER A 618 -6.81 28.12 -26.73
CA SER A 618 -8.13 27.84 -26.14
C SER A 618 -8.08 27.90 -24.62
N LEU A 619 -7.03 27.34 -24.01
CA LEU A 619 -6.83 27.41 -22.56
C LEU A 619 -6.62 28.85 -22.08
N LEU A 620 -5.77 29.62 -22.76
CA LEU A 620 -5.55 31.04 -22.48
C LEU A 620 -6.83 31.86 -22.55
N ALA A 621 -7.65 31.63 -23.57
CA ALA A 621 -8.94 32.31 -23.72
C ALA A 621 -9.93 31.97 -22.58
N SER A 622 -9.73 30.85 -21.89
CA SER A 622 -10.54 30.42 -20.74
C SER A 622 -10.02 30.91 -19.38
N CYS A 623 -8.83 31.54 -19.33
CA CYS A 623 -8.25 32.08 -18.10
C CYS A 623 -8.96 33.37 -17.65
N GLU A 624 -8.78 33.72 -16.37
CA GLU A 624 -9.34 34.97 -15.83
C GLU A 624 -8.74 36.22 -16.51
N PRO A 625 -9.50 37.33 -16.61
CA PRO A 625 -8.99 38.58 -17.17
C PRO A 625 -7.74 39.06 -16.43
N GLY A 626 -6.66 39.32 -17.17
CA GLY A 626 -5.37 39.74 -16.60
C GLY A 626 -4.45 38.59 -16.20
N TYR A 627 -4.74 37.35 -16.61
CA TYR A 627 -3.80 36.24 -16.47
C TYR A 627 -2.47 36.52 -17.18
N GLU A 628 -1.37 36.43 -16.43
CA GLU A 628 -0.02 36.57 -16.94
C GLU A 628 0.62 35.18 -17.12
N VAL A 629 1.15 34.93 -18.31
CA VAL A 629 1.91 33.72 -18.61
C VAL A 629 3.26 33.79 -17.92
N LYS A 630 3.65 32.72 -17.23
CA LYS A 630 4.96 32.60 -16.57
C LYS A 630 5.67 31.34 -17.03
N ASP A 631 7.00 31.41 -17.14
CA ASP A 631 7.84 30.26 -17.46
C ASP A 631 8.03 29.30 -16.28
N GLU A 632 7.88 29.83 -15.06
CA GLU A 632 8.16 29.10 -13.83
C GLU A 632 6.95 28.32 -13.34
N PHE A 633 7.23 27.17 -12.74
CA PHE A 633 6.24 26.35 -12.06
C PHE A 633 5.61 27.16 -10.91
N GLN A 634 4.44 27.77 -11.14
CA GLN A 634 3.79 28.59 -10.13
C GLN A 634 3.45 27.78 -8.87
N LEU A 635 3.90 28.27 -7.73
CA LEU A 635 3.41 27.87 -6.41
C LEU A 635 2.26 28.82 -6.07
N TRP A 636 1.06 28.30 -5.92
CA TRP A 636 -0.12 29.14 -5.65
C TRP A 636 -0.04 29.63 -4.20
N GLU A 637 0.48 30.86 -3.99
CA GLU A 637 0.79 31.46 -2.68
C GLU A 637 -0.41 31.51 -1.71
N LYS A 638 -1.65 31.40 -2.23
CA LYS A 638 -2.87 31.39 -1.40
C LYS A 638 -3.14 30.05 -0.71
N ASP A 639 -2.55 28.96 -1.19
CA ASP A 639 -2.62 27.66 -0.53
C ASP A 639 -1.34 27.51 0.30
N GLN A 640 -1.47 27.59 1.62
CA GLN A 640 -0.33 27.42 2.56
C GLN A 640 0.39 26.06 2.37
N HIS A 641 -0.19 25.14 1.59
CA HIS A 641 0.34 23.82 1.25
C HIS A 641 0.09 23.50 -0.24
N PRO A 642 1.13 23.25 -1.06
CA PRO A 642 0.93 22.77 -2.42
C PRO A 642 0.25 21.40 -2.40
N ARG A 643 -0.82 21.25 -3.17
CA ARG A 643 -1.47 19.95 -3.40
C ARG A 643 -1.15 19.50 -4.83
N PRO A 644 -0.28 18.48 -5.00
CA PRO A 644 0.01 17.92 -6.31
C PRO A 644 -1.25 17.39 -7.00
N LEU A 645 -1.26 17.44 -8.34
CA LEU A 645 -2.30 16.85 -9.15
C LEU A 645 -2.24 15.31 -9.10
N PRO A 646 -3.34 14.59 -9.34
CA PRO A 646 -3.33 13.13 -9.46
C PRO A 646 -2.24 12.60 -10.41
N GLU A 647 -2.09 13.24 -11.57
CA GLU A 647 -1.07 12.90 -12.56
C GLU A 647 0.36 13.27 -12.14
N ASP A 648 0.55 14.21 -11.20
CA ASP A 648 1.88 14.51 -10.65
C ASP A 648 2.39 13.31 -9.85
N PHE A 649 1.53 12.72 -9.00
CA PHE A 649 1.84 11.48 -8.29
C PHE A 649 2.06 10.32 -9.25
N ALA A 650 1.28 10.25 -10.33
CA ALA A 650 1.42 9.21 -11.35
C ALA A 650 2.74 9.33 -12.14
N MET A 651 3.19 10.55 -12.45
CA MET A 651 4.45 10.79 -13.14
C MET A 651 5.68 10.71 -12.24
N ARG A 652 5.54 10.95 -10.93
CA ARG A 652 6.64 10.97 -9.97
C ARG A 652 7.51 9.71 -10.10
N GLY A 653 8.82 9.92 -10.21
CA GLY A 653 9.83 8.86 -10.27
C GLY A 653 10.11 8.30 -11.67
N LEU A 654 9.38 8.75 -12.71
CA LEU A 654 9.73 8.45 -14.10
C LEU A 654 10.98 9.23 -14.52
N LEU A 655 11.77 8.64 -15.43
CA LEU A 655 13.03 9.24 -15.92
C LEU A 655 12.85 10.67 -16.47
N TYR A 656 11.70 10.94 -17.11
CA TYR A 656 11.43 12.23 -17.75
C TYR A 656 10.74 13.26 -16.85
N SER A 657 10.47 12.93 -15.58
CA SER A 657 9.77 13.82 -14.64
C SER A 657 10.63 14.25 -13.45
N GLU A 658 11.87 13.74 -13.32
CA GLU A 658 12.75 13.94 -12.17
C GLU A 658 12.98 15.44 -11.86
N ASP A 659 13.28 16.24 -12.88
CA ASP A 659 13.55 17.67 -12.73
C ASP A 659 12.35 18.56 -13.07
N TYR A 660 11.14 17.98 -13.19
CA TYR A 660 9.94 18.74 -13.51
C TYR A 660 9.30 19.34 -12.25
N PHE A 661 9.31 18.59 -11.15
CA PHE A 661 8.65 19.00 -9.91
C PHE A 661 9.60 19.78 -8.99
N PRO A 662 9.13 20.85 -8.33
CA PRO A 662 9.93 21.57 -7.34
C PRO A 662 10.36 20.68 -6.16
N ASN A 663 11.48 21.04 -5.53
CA ASN A 663 11.92 20.41 -4.30
C ASN A 663 10.83 20.53 -3.22
N GLY A 664 10.48 19.41 -2.60
CA GLY A 664 9.45 19.36 -1.57
C GLY A 664 7.99 19.36 -2.08
N TRP A 665 7.76 19.30 -3.40
CA TRP A 665 6.40 19.29 -3.99
C TRP A 665 5.48 18.22 -3.38
N PHE A 666 6.03 17.06 -3.05
CA PHE A 666 5.30 15.92 -2.49
C PHE A 666 5.39 15.78 -0.96
N GLN A 667 5.92 16.76 -0.22
CA GLN A 667 6.18 16.68 1.23
C GLN A 667 5.01 17.18 2.11
N SER A 668 3.76 17.07 1.64
CA SER A 668 2.59 17.52 2.42
C SER A 668 2.07 16.40 3.34
N ASP A 669 2.30 16.54 4.65
CA ASP A 669 1.83 15.60 5.68
C ASP A 669 0.31 15.68 5.97
N LYS A 670 -0.43 16.56 5.27
CA LYS A 670 -1.84 16.86 5.55
C LYS A 670 -2.84 16.34 4.51
N VAL A 671 -2.38 15.71 3.42
CA VAL A 671 -3.27 15.12 2.42
C VAL A 671 -3.37 13.64 2.68
N ASP A 672 -4.53 13.19 3.15
CA ASP A 672 -4.82 11.78 3.34
C ASP A 672 -4.69 11.02 2.01
N GLU A 673 -4.31 9.73 2.07
CA GLU A 673 -4.08 8.89 0.88
C GLU A 673 -5.28 8.88 -0.09
N ASP A 674 -6.48 8.89 0.46
CA ASP A 674 -7.74 8.87 -0.30
C ASP A 674 -8.01 10.22 -0.97
N GLU A 675 -7.45 11.32 -0.44
CA GLU A 675 -7.62 12.67 -1.01
C GLU A 675 -6.67 12.93 -2.18
N LYS A 676 -5.49 12.29 -2.22
CA LYS A 676 -4.47 12.55 -3.27
C LYS A 676 -4.97 12.35 -4.71
N TYR A 677 -5.88 11.40 -4.94
CA TYR A 677 -6.48 11.15 -6.25
C TYR A 677 -7.92 11.70 -6.38
N PHE A 678 -8.38 12.45 -5.39
CA PHE A 678 -9.68 13.10 -5.43
C PHE A 678 -9.60 14.41 -6.21
N GLU A 679 -10.30 14.49 -7.35
CA GLU A 679 -10.32 15.67 -8.21
C GLU A 679 -11.10 16.83 -7.57
N LEU A 680 -10.43 17.96 -7.34
CA LEU A 680 -11.05 19.22 -6.90
C LEU A 680 -11.29 20.18 -8.06
N PRO A 681 -12.30 21.07 -7.99
CA PRO A 681 -12.51 22.10 -9.01
C PRO A 681 -11.28 23.01 -9.24
N SER A 682 -10.51 23.32 -8.19
CA SER A 682 -9.30 24.14 -8.29
C SER A 682 -8.17 23.48 -9.08
N MET A 683 -8.13 22.14 -9.12
CA MET A 683 -7.10 21.39 -9.85
C MET A 683 -7.19 21.61 -11.36
N SER A 684 -8.39 21.87 -11.88
CA SER A 684 -8.57 22.20 -13.30
C SER A 684 -7.81 23.49 -13.68
N GLU A 685 -7.91 24.54 -12.87
CA GLU A 685 -7.21 25.81 -13.12
C GLU A 685 -5.69 25.67 -12.93
N GLN A 686 -5.25 24.93 -11.91
CA GLN A 686 -3.82 24.62 -11.72
C GLN A 686 -3.25 23.87 -12.93
N ARG A 687 -4.01 22.90 -13.46
CA ARG A 687 -3.61 22.12 -14.64
C ARG A 687 -3.52 22.99 -15.90
N LYS A 688 -4.46 23.92 -16.11
CA LYS A 688 -4.38 24.90 -17.21
C LYS A 688 -3.10 25.73 -17.12
N ASP A 689 -2.82 26.29 -15.94
CA ASP A 689 -1.60 27.08 -15.67
C ASP A 689 -0.33 26.29 -16.00
N ARG A 690 -0.25 25.03 -15.56
CA ARG A 690 0.88 24.13 -15.86
C ARG A 690 1.08 23.88 -17.34
N ILE A 691 0.00 23.62 -18.06
CA ILE A 691 0.01 23.35 -19.51
C ILE A 691 0.44 24.61 -20.27
N ILE A 692 -0.10 25.77 -19.92
CA ILE A 692 0.26 27.06 -20.55
C ILE A 692 1.73 27.39 -20.29
N SER A 693 2.20 27.24 -19.05
CA SER A 693 3.60 27.47 -18.68
C SER A 693 4.57 26.55 -19.43
N LEU A 694 4.22 25.27 -19.57
CA LEU A 694 4.97 24.32 -20.41
C LEU A 694 4.99 24.75 -21.89
N GLY A 695 3.84 25.22 -22.42
CA GLY A 695 3.74 25.73 -23.78
C GLY A 695 4.64 26.95 -24.02
N HIS A 696 4.66 27.88 -23.07
CA HIS A 696 5.53 29.06 -23.11
C HIS A 696 7.02 28.69 -23.07
N LYS A 697 7.40 27.77 -22.17
CA LYS A 697 8.77 27.25 -22.09
C LYS A 697 9.23 26.55 -23.37
N LEU A 698 8.34 25.80 -24.03
CA LEU A 698 8.62 25.19 -25.33
C LEU A 698 8.77 26.24 -26.45
N ALA A 699 8.06 27.36 -26.32
CA ALA A 699 8.10 28.47 -27.27
C ALA A 699 9.36 29.33 -27.16
N THR A 700 10.08 29.31 -26.03
CA THR A 700 11.33 30.09 -25.82
C THR A 700 12.39 29.81 -26.88
N SER A 701 12.45 28.58 -27.41
CA SER A 701 13.38 28.21 -28.48
C SER A 701 13.01 28.78 -29.86
N GLY A 702 11.74 29.17 -30.05
CA GLY A 702 11.16 29.50 -31.36
C GLY A 702 11.15 28.35 -32.38
N SER A 703 11.59 27.15 -32.00
CA SER A 703 11.85 26.05 -32.94
C SER A 703 10.59 25.25 -33.27
N TRP A 704 9.61 25.22 -32.36
CA TRP A 704 8.42 24.37 -32.49
C TRP A 704 7.13 25.14 -32.19
N LEU A 705 7.13 25.92 -31.12
CA LEU A 705 6.09 26.89 -30.78
C LEU A 705 6.71 28.29 -30.81
N ILE A 706 5.87 29.29 -31.06
CA ILE A 706 6.24 30.70 -31.03
C ILE A 706 5.25 31.39 -30.10
N TRP A 707 5.77 32.18 -29.16
CA TRP A 707 4.96 33.08 -28.33
C TRP A 707 5.01 34.48 -28.91
N ASN A 708 3.84 35.06 -29.18
CA ASN A 708 3.71 36.44 -29.65
C ASN A 708 3.29 37.34 -28.48
N GLU A 709 4.23 38.16 -27.99
CA GLU A 709 4.01 39.05 -26.85
C GLU A 709 2.89 40.08 -27.10
N ASP A 710 2.83 40.66 -28.30
CA ASP A 710 1.86 41.72 -28.63
C ASP A 710 0.41 41.23 -28.62
N THR A 711 0.19 39.99 -29.06
CA THR A 711 -1.14 39.38 -29.15
C THR A 711 -1.45 38.43 -28.01
N SER A 712 -0.45 38.11 -27.18
CA SER A 712 -0.49 37.09 -26.14
C SER A 712 -1.05 35.76 -26.64
N LYS A 713 -0.54 35.29 -27.80
CA LYS A 713 -0.98 34.06 -28.46
C LYS A 713 0.19 33.19 -28.86
N PHE A 714 -0.07 31.88 -28.84
CA PHE A 714 0.81 30.87 -29.40
C PHE A 714 0.59 30.74 -30.91
N SER A 715 1.67 30.61 -31.65
CA SER A 715 1.70 30.20 -33.05
C SER A 715 2.79 29.16 -33.28
N VAL A 716 3.01 28.77 -34.53
CA VAL A 716 4.04 27.80 -34.91
C VAL A 716 4.91 28.36 -36.03
N PRO A 717 6.16 27.89 -36.18
CA PRO A 717 6.97 28.17 -37.35
C PRO A 717 6.32 27.65 -38.65
N ALA A 718 6.65 28.27 -39.79
CA ALA A 718 6.07 27.92 -41.09
C ALA A 718 6.17 26.43 -41.45
N LYS A 719 7.22 25.72 -41.00
CA LYS A 719 7.39 24.27 -41.17
C LYS A 719 6.23 23.47 -40.57
N TYR A 720 5.68 23.93 -39.46
CA TYR A 720 4.62 23.27 -38.71
C TYR A 720 3.25 23.92 -38.91
N ASP A 721 3.18 25.01 -39.67
CA ASP A 721 1.94 25.74 -39.95
C ASP A 721 1.14 25.06 -41.05
N ILE A 722 0.58 23.89 -40.72
CA ILE A 722 -0.22 23.07 -41.63
C ILE A 722 -1.72 23.41 -41.49
N HIS A 723 -2.44 23.37 -42.60
CA HIS A 723 -3.89 23.51 -42.59
C HIS A 723 -4.54 22.25 -42.00
N ILE A 724 -5.33 22.41 -40.95
CA ILE A 724 -6.06 21.32 -40.32
C ILE A 724 -7.54 21.46 -40.67
N PRO A 725 -8.15 20.51 -41.41
CA PRO A 725 -9.55 20.58 -41.79
C PRO A 725 -10.47 20.72 -40.58
N GLY A 726 -11.37 21.71 -40.60
CA GLY A 726 -12.30 21.99 -39.49
C GLY A 726 -11.78 22.99 -38.46
N PHE A 727 -10.60 23.58 -38.66
CA PHE A 727 -10.00 24.57 -37.76
C PHE A 727 -9.96 25.96 -38.40
N PRO A 728 -10.03 27.04 -37.60
CA PRO A 728 -9.82 28.40 -38.09
C PRO A 728 -8.41 28.54 -38.71
N MET A 729 -8.28 29.27 -39.82
CA MET A 729 -6.96 29.61 -40.39
C MET A 729 -6.15 30.51 -39.47
#